data_AF-A0A1E7FBY0-F1
#
_entry.id   AF-A0A1E7FBY0-F1
#
_cell.length_a   1.000
_cell.length_b   1.000
_cell.length_c   1.000
_cell.angle_alpha   90.00
_cell.angle_beta   90.00
_cell.angle_gamma   90.00
#
_symmetry.space_group_name_H-M   'P 1'
#
loop_
_entity.id
_entity.type
_entity.pdbx_description
1 polymer ?
#
loop_
_entity_poly.entity_id
_entity_poly.type
_entity_poly.pdbx_seq_one_letter_code
_entity_poly.pdbx_strand_id
1 'polypeptide(L)'
;MMQVVVVLIPSDLSKPLKTHYISWDETGSAKIDHGILSLLHQDEDIEISNFDAMDDRIEVPLLRPGNSTDSPGLYAYYRSYGRLKSQPTPNIRATRLAMAVGLMSLRFHGDVLIARSHPSGRPRWSNVTIEDLRGACISPDLRSKNQNELMCGIGDDSVREDMEVAPLWIKNAAQKNYHDAVAIARLRKVMENEKKHQQNVDKILANSSSSEEKFSLTAKSPLCLHCRRPSKNLCKSCSGAYFCSPQRGCRSVGWSHDCQCRTWMSYVSRREELSTFGYFDPDWQAKLVGREFQLSDDPYKKFLASQMNIKCDEDCEVIYSLSMSSWWRTETDGWAGGDSSSAQQVDITTRKSYLQGFAPIPSEYLPPMQRVCDQDYERLLSKNTNVVGLRRLLSWEDYYRLRDIPPQSPVALLCTFPLTIYHAIVEYGEVPVTVARMLRRPLRIHVVGTEKELNFLDLFKEVGFLLPEDLKVEIIFIAREDMLPTKCRMATSASSDGDGDGNNDDRFLLRVEMTTNLTVGVVGGTYAGESIDDTTLDPNFDCGSGPPDMIIAMNAGLYAYESWRSVIDYLYHNKGVVGVFSDYNEYSGYNCASLGGAASRESLCINPFRQPLSLPVYSMNLPQFSNGFIYVFNEQELD
;
A
#
# COMPACT_ATOMS: atom_id res chain seq x y z
N MET A 1 13.16 -46.80 5.40
CA MET A 1 11.88 -46.33 4.84
C MET A 1 11.75 -44.87 5.22
N MET A 2 11.75 -43.98 4.24
CA MET A 2 11.53 -42.55 4.45
C MET A 2 10.03 -42.27 4.41
N GLN A 3 9.59 -41.27 5.15
CA GLN A 3 8.19 -40.85 5.19
C GLN A 3 8.14 -39.32 5.20
N VAL A 4 7.14 -38.76 4.51
CA VAL A 4 6.83 -37.33 4.58
C VAL A 4 5.35 -37.12 4.83
N VAL A 5 5.07 -36.07 5.60
CA VAL A 5 3.73 -35.57 5.84
C VAL A 5 3.38 -34.49 4.80
N VAL A 6 2.26 -34.69 4.10
CA VAL A 6 1.68 -33.74 3.14
C VAL A 6 0.25 -33.37 3.56
N VAL A 7 -0.24 -32.22 3.08
CA VAL A 7 -1.60 -31.76 3.39
C VAL A 7 -2.45 -31.70 2.14
N LEU A 8 -3.58 -32.40 2.16
CA LEU A 8 -4.63 -32.28 1.15
C LEU A 8 -5.60 -31.17 1.56
N ILE A 9 -5.83 -30.25 0.62
CA ILE A 9 -6.83 -29.19 0.68
C ILE A 9 -7.97 -29.57 -0.27
N PRO A 10 -9.07 -30.15 0.23
CA PRO A 10 -10.21 -30.48 -0.62
C PRO A 10 -10.86 -29.21 -1.18
N SER A 11 -11.33 -29.28 -2.43
CA SER A 11 -12.14 -28.23 -3.06
C SER A 11 -13.50 -28.05 -2.40
N ASP A 12 -14.05 -29.13 -1.85
CA ASP A 12 -15.29 -29.12 -1.07
C ASP A 12 -15.04 -28.48 0.30
N LEU A 13 -15.62 -27.29 0.51
CA LEU A 13 -15.49 -26.51 1.74
C LEU A 13 -16.09 -27.22 2.97
N SER A 14 -16.98 -28.21 2.79
CA SER A 14 -17.53 -29.00 3.90
C SER A 14 -16.53 -30.03 4.44
N LYS A 15 -15.53 -30.43 3.65
CA LYS A 15 -14.50 -31.39 4.07
C LYS A 15 -13.34 -30.67 4.76
N PRO A 16 -12.82 -31.16 5.89
CA PRO A 16 -11.66 -30.56 6.55
C PRO A 16 -10.38 -30.77 5.73
N LEU A 17 -9.32 -30.02 6.07
CA LEU A 17 -7.96 -30.31 5.59
C LEU A 17 -7.55 -31.71 6.09
N LYS A 18 -6.82 -32.47 5.28
CA LYS A 18 -6.39 -33.83 5.65
C LYS A 18 -4.88 -33.97 5.59
N THR A 19 -4.33 -34.59 6.63
CA THR A 19 -2.92 -35.00 6.66
C THR A 19 -2.77 -36.37 6.02
N HIS A 20 -1.80 -36.52 5.12
CA HIS A 20 -1.45 -37.80 4.52
C HIS A 20 0.04 -38.09 4.70
N TYR A 21 0.37 -39.37 4.77
CA TYR A 21 1.73 -39.86 4.91
C TYR A 21 2.12 -40.58 3.63
N ILE A 22 3.17 -40.10 2.96
CA ILE A 22 3.74 -40.79 1.79
C ILE A 22 5.04 -41.44 2.23
N SER A 23 5.16 -42.75 2.03
CA SER A 23 6.33 -43.54 2.45
C SER A 23 7.05 -44.15 1.25
N TRP A 24 8.38 -44.15 1.25
CA TRP A 24 9.20 -44.71 0.16
C TRP A 24 10.50 -45.34 0.67
N ASP A 25 11.16 -46.13 -0.18
CA ASP A 25 12.48 -46.73 0.08
C ASP A 25 13.61 -45.87 -0.51
N GLU A 26 14.85 -46.02 0.00
CA GLU A 26 16.00 -45.18 -0.35
C GLU A 26 16.39 -45.21 -1.85
N THR A 27 15.81 -46.14 -2.61
CA THR A 27 16.15 -46.42 -4.01
C THR A 27 15.31 -45.69 -5.06
N GLY A 28 14.30 -44.85 -4.72
CA GLY A 28 13.47 -44.24 -5.77
C GLY A 28 12.77 -42.92 -5.43
N SER A 29 13.14 -41.85 -6.12
CA SER A 29 12.34 -40.61 -6.22
C SER A 29 11.00 -40.81 -6.94
N ALA A 30 10.90 -41.82 -7.80
CA ALA A 30 9.67 -42.12 -8.55
C ALA A 30 8.47 -42.46 -7.65
N LYS A 31 8.66 -42.93 -6.42
CA LYS A 31 7.55 -43.39 -5.55
C LYS A 31 6.78 -42.27 -4.84
N ILE A 32 7.39 -41.12 -4.55
CA ILE A 32 6.66 -40.01 -3.92
C ILE A 32 5.75 -39.30 -4.91
N ASP A 33 6.18 -39.16 -6.17
CA ASP A 33 5.36 -38.62 -7.25
C ASP A 33 4.13 -39.50 -7.49
N HIS A 34 4.29 -40.83 -7.47
CA HIS A 34 3.15 -41.76 -7.48
C HIS A 34 2.24 -41.58 -6.26
N GLY A 35 2.80 -41.38 -5.07
CA GLY A 35 2.00 -41.09 -3.86
C GLY A 35 1.18 -39.80 -4.01
N ILE A 36 1.77 -38.74 -4.56
CA ILE A 36 1.09 -37.48 -4.85
C ILE A 36 -0.03 -37.70 -5.88
N LEU A 37 0.28 -38.39 -6.99
CA LEU A 37 -0.69 -38.68 -8.05
C LEU A 37 -1.86 -39.52 -7.54
N SER A 38 -1.60 -40.57 -6.76
CA SER A 38 -2.62 -41.41 -6.14
C SER A 38 -3.54 -40.60 -5.22
N LEU A 39 -2.99 -39.67 -4.43
CA LEU A 39 -3.78 -38.80 -3.57
C LEU A 39 -4.61 -37.77 -4.34
N LEU A 40 -4.19 -37.37 -5.54
CA LEU A 40 -4.96 -36.46 -6.40
C LEU A 40 -6.07 -37.19 -7.20
N HIS A 41 -5.93 -38.51 -7.40
CA HIS A 41 -6.85 -39.35 -8.15
C HIS A 41 -7.76 -40.23 -7.26
N GLN A 42 -7.97 -39.87 -5.99
CA GLN A 42 -8.68 -40.67 -4.95
C GLN A 42 -10.03 -41.32 -5.36
N ASP A 43 -10.65 -40.91 -6.47
CA ASP A 43 -11.94 -41.41 -6.98
C ASP A 43 -11.81 -42.29 -8.25
N GLU A 44 -10.60 -42.56 -8.75
CA GLU A 44 -10.35 -43.38 -9.95
C GLU A 44 -9.47 -44.59 -9.58
N ASP A 45 -9.96 -45.83 -9.79
CA ASP A 45 -9.19 -47.07 -9.64
C ASP A 45 -8.11 -47.14 -10.74
N ILE A 46 -6.98 -46.45 -10.54
CA ILE A 46 -5.87 -46.41 -11.49
C ILE A 46 -4.83 -47.48 -11.12
N GLU A 47 -4.62 -48.43 -12.02
CA GLU A 47 -3.55 -49.42 -11.90
C GLU A 47 -2.16 -48.74 -11.94
N ILE A 48 -1.26 -49.18 -11.05
CA ILE A 48 0.08 -48.58 -10.82
C ILE A 48 0.93 -48.51 -12.09
N SER A 49 0.71 -49.38 -13.07
CA SER A 49 1.43 -49.43 -14.34
C SER A 49 1.11 -48.30 -15.33
N ASN A 50 0.10 -47.46 -15.08
CA ASN A 50 -0.35 -46.40 -16.00
C ASN A 50 0.00 -44.97 -15.56
N PHE A 51 0.60 -44.76 -14.37
CA PHE A 51 0.81 -43.41 -13.82
C PHE A 51 1.75 -42.52 -14.65
N ASP A 52 2.85 -43.06 -15.19
CA ASP A 52 3.81 -42.26 -15.98
C ASP A 52 3.23 -41.75 -17.31
N ALA A 53 2.21 -42.43 -17.85
CA ALA A 53 1.49 -42.02 -19.05
C ALA A 53 0.33 -41.04 -18.76
N MET A 54 -0.01 -40.84 -17.47
CA MET A 54 -1.17 -40.08 -16.99
C MET A 54 -0.81 -38.95 -16.02
N ASP A 55 0.47 -38.55 -15.89
CA ASP A 55 0.86 -37.42 -15.02
C ASP A 55 0.28 -36.10 -15.56
N ASP A 56 -0.95 -35.80 -15.16
CA ASP A 56 -1.69 -34.57 -15.43
C ASP A 56 -1.43 -33.49 -14.37
N ARG A 57 -0.51 -33.75 -13.43
CA ARG A 57 -0.25 -32.89 -12.28
C ARG A 57 0.42 -31.60 -12.73
N ILE A 58 -0.09 -30.51 -12.17
CA ILE A 58 0.55 -29.21 -12.24
C ILE A 58 1.18 -28.92 -10.89
N GLU A 59 2.49 -28.64 -10.91
CA GLU A 59 3.24 -28.16 -9.77
C GLU A 59 3.34 -26.64 -9.80
N VAL A 60 2.97 -25.99 -8.69
CA VAL A 60 3.11 -24.55 -8.53
C VAL A 60 3.91 -24.24 -7.27
N PRO A 61 5.06 -23.57 -7.38
CA PRO A 61 5.80 -23.11 -6.22
C PRO A 61 5.00 -22.01 -5.51
N LEU A 62 4.63 -22.27 -4.26
CA LEU A 62 4.08 -21.27 -3.33
C LEU A 62 5.18 -20.50 -2.61
N LEU A 63 6.27 -21.20 -2.30
CA LEU A 63 7.50 -20.64 -1.77
C LEU A 63 8.66 -21.35 -2.47
N ARG A 64 9.47 -20.62 -3.23
CA ARG A 64 10.67 -21.22 -3.81
C ARG A 64 11.75 -21.46 -2.74
N PRO A 65 12.56 -22.51 -2.89
CA PRO A 65 13.73 -22.73 -2.05
C PRO A 65 14.68 -21.54 -2.17
N GLY A 66 15.32 -21.16 -1.06
CA GLY A 66 16.30 -20.06 -1.06
C GLY A 66 17.60 -20.44 -1.77
N ASN A 67 18.52 -19.47 -1.91
CA ASN A 67 19.85 -19.69 -2.48
C ASN A 67 20.70 -20.70 -1.66
N SER A 68 20.34 -20.94 -0.39
CA SER A 68 20.91 -22.01 0.42
C SER A 68 20.30 -23.36 0.05
N THR A 69 21.13 -24.38 -0.17
CA THR A 69 20.71 -25.74 -0.56
C THR A 69 19.81 -26.46 0.45
N ASP A 70 19.71 -25.96 1.69
CA ASP A 70 19.01 -26.60 2.81
C ASP A 70 17.61 -26.04 3.12
N SER A 71 17.11 -25.03 2.40
CA SER A 71 15.74 -24.54 2.60
C SER A 71 14.76 -25.18 1.60
N PRO A 72 13.87 -26.10 2.02
CA PRO A 72 12.87 -26.68 1.12
C PRO A 72 11.90 -25.61 0.62
N GLY A 73 11.55 -25.68 -0.67
CA GLY A 73 10.42 -24.96 -1.21
C GLY A 73 9.10 -25.57 -0.75
N LEU A 74 8.00 -24.82 -0.91
CA LEU A 74 6.64 -25.31 -0.72
C LEU A 74 5.90 -25.26 -2.05
N TYR A 75 5.24 -26.36 -2.37
CA TYR A 75 4.62 -26.57 -3.66
C TYR A 75 3.17 -27.00 -3.49
N ALA A 76 2.32 -26.47 -4.36
CA ALA A 76 0.96 -26.93 -4.56
C ALA A 76 0.91 -27.82 -5.80
N TYR A 77 0.34 -29.00 -5.63
CA TYR A 77 0.12 -29.99 -6.68
C TYR A 77 -1.38 -30.16 -6.89
N TYR A 78 -1.83 -30.11 -8.14
CA TYR A 78 -3.23 -30.30 -8.50
C TYR A 78 -3.36 -30.85 -9.92
N ARG A 79 -4.52 -31.40 -10.27
CA ARG A 79 -4.75 -31.99 -11.60
C ARG A 79 -5.00 -30.95 -12.68
N SER A 80 -4.47 -31.19 -13.87
CA SER A 80 -4.80 -30.45 -15.10
C SER A 80 -6.11 -30.98 -15.67
N TYR A 81 -7.20 -30.24 -15.46
CA TYR A 81 -8.52 -30.64 -15.93
C TYR A 81 -8.79 -30.42 -17.43
N GLY A 82 -7.77 -30.07 -18.24
CA GLY A 82 -7.89 -29.92 -19.70
C GLY A 82 -9.12 -29.11 -20.16
N ARG A 83 -9.67 -29.43 -21.35
CA ARG A 83 -11.01 -28.97 -21.80
C ARG A 83 -12.10 -29.97 -21.39
N LEU A 84 -12.18 -30.36 -20.11
CA LEU A 84 -13.29 -31.18 -19.64
C LEU A 84 -14.63 -30.43 -19.75
N LYS A 85 -15.71 -31.18 -20.02
CA LYS A 85 -17.08 -30.63 -20.20
C LYS A 85 -17.67 -30.03 -18.91
N SER A 86 -17.23 -30.47 -17.75
CA SER A 86 -17.59 -29.91 -16.44
C SER A 86 -16.41 -29.11 -15.89
N GLN A 87 -16.63 -27.82 -15.57
CA GLN A 87 -15.60 -27.05 -14.89
C GLN A 87 -15.34 -27.64 -13.50
N PRO A 88 -14.08 -27.92 -13.14
CA PRO A 88 -13.73 -28.42 -11.81
C PRO A 88 -14.12 -27.41 -10.72
N THR A 89 -14.51 -27.91 -9.55
CA THR A 89 -14.93 -27.07 -8.42
C THR A 89 -13.78 -26.14 -7.98
N PRO A 90 -14.01 -24.82 -7.85
CA PRO A 90 -12.99 -23.90 -7.37
C PRO A 90 -12.50 -24.25 -5.96
N ASN A 91 -11.20 -24.22 -5.73
CA ASN A 91 -10.61 -24.46 -4.42
C ASN A 91 -10.28 -23.12 -3.73
N ILE A 92 -11.25 -22.62 -2.96
CA ILE A 92 -11.13 -21.32 -2.27
C ILE A 92 -9.99 -21.34 -1.24
N ARG A 93 -9.82 -22.42 -0.48
CA ARG A 93 -8.80 -22.51 0.58
C ARG A 93 -7.38 -22.49 0.03
N ALA A 94 -7.11 -23.27 -1.01
CA ALA A 94 -5.80 -23.27 -1.67
C ALA A 94 -5.53 -21.93 -2.37
N THR A 95 -6.58 -21.28 -2.91
CA THR A 95 -6.44 -19.97 -3.55
C THR A 95 -6.13 -18.88 -2.52
N ARG A 96 -6.77 -18.91 -1.34
CA ARG A 96 -6.43 -18.01 -0.22
C ARG A 96 -4.99 -18.20 0.23
N LEU A 97 -4.52 -19.45 0.32
CA LEU A 97 -3.13 -19.77 0.63
C LEU A 97 -2.17 -19.14 -0.39
N ALA A 98 -2.45 -19.27 -1.70
CA ALA A 98 -1.66 -18.61 -2.74
C ALA A 98 -1.64 -17.07 -2.60
N MET A 99 -2.79 -16.46 -2.33
CA MET A 99 -2.88 -15.02 -2.12
C MET A 99 -2.09 -14.57 -0.89
N ALA A 100 -2.14 -15.32 0.20
CA ALA A 100 -1.41 -15.02 1.44
C ALA A 100 0.13 -15.00 1.27
N VAL A 101 0.63 -15.74 0.26
CA VAL A 101 2.05 -15.77 -0.14
C VAL A 101 2.36 -14.85 -1.32
N GLY A 102 1.47 -13.90 -1.65
CA GLY A 102 1.71 -12.90 -2.70
C GLY A 102 1.38 -13.34 -4.13
N LEU A 103 0.84 -14.54 -4.34
CA LEU A 103 0.46 -15.06 -5.66
C LEU A 103 -1.00 -14.71 -5.99
N MET A 104 -1.29 -13.40 -6.08
CA MET A 104 -2.65 -12.84 -6.14
C MET A 104 -3.48 -13.25 -7.37
N SER A 105 -2.83 -13.67 -8.47
CA SER A 105 -3.48 -14.13 -9.70
C SER A 105 -3.65 -15.65 -9.78
N LEU A 106 -3.00 -16.39 -8.88
CA LEU A 106 -3.04 -17.85 -8.91
C LEU A 106 -4.38 -18.37 -8.40
N ARG A 107 -4.86 -19.43 -9.05
CA ARG A 107 -6.24 -19.89 -8.99
C ARG A 107 -6.24 -21.42 -9.07
N PHE A 108 -6.73 -22.08 -8.01
CA PHE A 108 -6.76 -23.54 -7.94
C PHE A 108 -8.17 -24.12 -8.11
N HIS A 109 -8.27 -25.26 -8.78
CA HIS A 109 -9.50 -26.02 -8.93
C HIS A 109 -9.26 -27.47 -8.54
N GLY A 110 -10.31 -28.15 -8.08
CA GLY A 110 -10.22 -29.50 -7.56
C GLY A 110 -9.39 -29.57 -6.28
N ASP A 111 -9.08 -30.79 -5.86
CA ASP A 111 -8.29 -31.01 -4.66
C ASP A 111 -6.83 -30.62 -4.91
N VAL A 112 -6.22 -29.98 -3.91
CA VAL A 112 -4.84 -29.47 -3.99
C VAL A 112 -4.03 -30.10 -2.89
N LEU A 113 -2.90 -30.71 -3.24
CA LEU A 113 -1.95 -31.28 -2.29
C LEU A 113 -0.79 -30.31 -2.07
N ILE A 114 -0.45 -30.06 -0.81
CA ILE A 114 0.68 -29.21 -0.42
C ILE A 114 1.80 -30.07 0.14
N ALA A 115 3.01 -29.89 -0.39
CA ALA A 115 4.20 -30.60 0.07
C ALA A 115 5.45 -29.72 -0.01
N ARG A 116 6.46 -30.04 0.82
CA ARG A 116 7.77 -29.37 0.79
C ARG A 116 8.83 -30.22 0.10
N SER A 117 9.51 -29.63 -0.87
CA SER A 117 10.53 -30.31 -1.69
C SER A 117 11.79 -29.44 -1.87
N HIS A 118 12.95 -30.06 -1.98
CA HIS A 118 14.21 -29.38 -2.31
C HIS A 118 14.49 -29.43 -3.82
N PRO A 119 15.09 -28.38 -4.40
CA PRO A 119 15.34 -28.28 -5.85
C PRO A 119 16.51 -29.17 -6.33
N SER A 120 17.31 -29.73 -5.43
CA SER A 120 18.62 -30.30 -5.75
C SER A 120 18.58 -31.77 -6.19
N GLY A 121 17.89 -32.12 -7.29
CA GLY A 121 18.08 -33.37 -8.07
C GLY A 121 18.01 -34.73 -7.33
N ARG A 122 17.72 -34.72 -6.03
CA ARG A 122 17.49 -35.84 -5.12
C ARG A 122 16.36 -35.41 -4.19
N PRO A 123 15.33 -36.25 -4.00
CA PRO A 123 14.13 -35.91 -3.25
C PRO A 123 14.44 -35.78 -1.75
N ARG A 124 14.84 -34.59 -1.29
CA ARG A 124 14.70 -34.23 0.13
C ARG A 124 13.32 -33.61 0.27
N TRP A 125 12.49 -34.23 1.09
CA TRP A 125 11.16 -33.74 1.42
C TRP A 125 11.10 -33.43 2.90
N SER A 126 10.25 -32.47 3.26
CA SER A 126 10.00 -32.14 4.66
C SER A 126 8.51 -32.09 4.94
N ASN A 127 8.16 -32.27 6.20
CA ASN A 127 6.78 -32.34 6.64
C ASN A 127 6.07 -30.99 6.46
N VAL A 128 4.82 -31.04 6.01
CA VAL A 128 3.87 -29.93 6.09
C VAL A 128 2.72 -30.37 6.97
N THR A 129 2.39 -29.55 7.96
CA THR A 129 1.26 -29.80 8.86
C THR A 129 0.05 -28.97 8.45
N ILE A 130 -1.14 -29.34 8.93
CA ILE A 130 -2.33 -28.51 8.74
C ILE A 130 -2.16 -27.15 9.41
N GLU A 131 -1.47 -27.11 10.55
CA GLU A 131 -1.21 -25.87 11.28
C GLU A 131 -0.36 -24.90 10.48
N ASP A 132 0.59 -25.43 9.69
CA ASP A 132 1.39 -24.61 8.78
C ASP A 132 0.53 -23.82 7.80
N LEU A 133 -0.69 -24.26 7.47
CA LEU A 133 -1.52 -23.69 6.40
C LEU A 133 -2.81 -23.05 6.90
N ARG A 134 -3.23 -23.37 8.13
CA ARG A 134 -4.57 -23.07 8.66
C ARG A 134 -4.94 -21.59 8.52
N GLY A 135 -4.08 -20.71 9.03
CA GLY A 135 -4.30 -19.26 9.00
C GLY A 135 -4.51 -18.70 7.58
N ALA A 136 -3.67 -19.14 6.64
CA ALA A 136 -3.72 -18.70 5.24
C ALA A 136 -4.93 -19.25 4.46
N CYS A 137 -5.47 -20.41 4.85
CA CYS A 137 -6.67 -20.95 4.25
C CYS A 137 -7.97 -20.26 4.75
N ILE A 138 -7.94 -19.64 5.93
CA ILE A 138 -9.07 -18.85 6.48
C ILE A 138 -9.15 -17.50 5.80
N SER A 139 -8.02 -16.77 5.77
CA SER A 139 -7.92 -15.45 5.20
C SER A 139 -6.60 -15.28 4.44
N PRO A 140 -6.61 -14.57 3.31
CA PRO A 140 -5.37 -14.13 2.68
C PRO A 140 -4.60 -13.09 3.53
N ASP A 141 -5.26 -12.45 4.51
CA ASP A 141 -4.60 -11.63 5.51
C ASP A 141 -4.11 -12.52 6.67
N LEU A 142 -2.79 -12.49 6.90
CA LEU A 142 -2.10 -13.24 7.95
C LEU A 142 -1.84 -12.45 9.23
N ARG A 143 -2.41 -11.24 9.39
CA ARG A 143 -2.32 -10.54 10.67
C ARG A 143 -3.13 -11.29 11.70
N SER A 144 -2.48 -11.65 12.81
CA SER A 144 -3.09 -12.43 13.88
C SER A 144 -4.39 -11.82 14.39
N LYS A 145 -4.46 -10.48 14.50
CA LYS A 145 -5.69 -9.76 14.89
C LYS A 145 -6.87 -10.10 13.96
N ASN A 146 -6.68 -10.03 12.65
CA ASN A 146 -7.73 -10.31 11.68
C ASN A 146 -8.07 -11.80 11.60
N GLN A 147 -7.08 -12.69 11.76
CA GLN A 147 -7.34 -14.12 11.85
C GLN A 147 -8.24 -14.46 13.05
N ASN A 148 -7.98 -13.85 14.21
CA ASN A 148 -8.78 -14.04 15.42
C ASN A 148 -10.21 -13.52 15.25
N GLU A 149 -10.38 -12.33 14.66
CA GLU A 149 -11.71 -11.74 14.38
C GLU A 149 -12.53 -12.61 13.42
N LEU A 150 -11.92 -13.10 12.33
CA LEU A 150 -12.61 -13.90 11.31
C LEU A 150 -13.00 -15.30 11.79
N MET A 151 -12.39 -15.77 12.88
CA MET A 151 -12.69 -17.05 13.51
C MET A 151 -13.77 -16.93 14.59
N CYS A 152 -14.05 -15.72 15.10
CA CYS A 152 -15.21 -15.45 15.95
C CYS A 152 -16.49 -15.71 15.16
N GLY A 153 -17.04 -16.93 15.30
CA GLY A 153 -18.24 -17.40 14.60
C GLY A 153 -18.09 -18.73 13.85
N ILE A 154 -16.94 -19.42 13.92
CA ILE A 154 -16.70 -20.70 13.20
C ILE A 154 -16.64 -21.93 14.11
N GLY A 155 -16.63 -21.81 15.44
CA GLY A 155 -16.65 -22.98 16.33
C GLY A 155 -16.30 -22.67 17.78
N ASP A 156 -16.44 -23.71 18.61
CA ASP A 156 -16.42 -23.73 20.08
C ASP A 156 -15.30 -22.89 20.74
N ASP A 157 -15.65 -22.19 21.82
CA ASP A 157 -14.80 -21.20 22.51
C ASP A 157 -13.55 -21.81 23.17
N SER A 158 -13.42 -23.14 23.17
CA SER A 158 -12.36 -23.93 23.81
C SER A 158 -11.03 -24.00 23.05
N VAL A 159 -10.95 -23.49 21.80
CA VAL A 159 -9.72 -23.48 20.97
C VAL A 159 -9.01 -22.11 20.98
N ARG A 160 -9.47 -21.18 21.83
CA ARG A 160 -9.10 -19.75 21.75
C ARG A 160 -7.74 -19.37 22.32
N GLU A 161 -7.19 -20.11 23.26
CA GLU A 161 -6.07 -19.61 24.09
C GLU A 161 -4.66 -19.83 23.51
N ASP A 162 -4.48 -20.77 22.58
CA ASP A 162 -3.13 -21.18 22.12
C ASP A 162 -2.97 -21.15 20.57
N MET A 163 -3.56 -20.18 19.88
CA MET A 163 -3.40 -20.14 18.41
C MET A 163 -2.06 -19.50 18.02
N GLU A 164 -1.17 -20.34 17.48
CA GLU A 164 0.15 -19.94 16.99
C GLU A 164 0.07 -18.91 15.87
N VAL A 165 0.97 -17.93 15.98
CA VAL A 165 1.27 -16.94 14.94
C VAL A 165 1.52 -17.66 13.61
N ALA A 166 0.88 -17.20 12.52
CA ALA A 166 1.08 -17.78 11.19
C ALA A 166 2.59 -17.99 10.92
N PRO A 167 3.02 -19.19 10.47
CA PRO A 167 4.44 -19.51 10.38
C PRO A 167 5.23 -18.46 9.62
N LEU A 168 6.44 -18.17 10.11
CA LEU A 168 7.32 -17.13 9.56
C LEU A 168 7.53 -17.29 8.04
N TRP A 169 7.53 -18.53 7.54
CA TRP A 169 7.68 -18.80 6.11
C TRP A 169 6.52 -18.22 5.28
N ILE A 170 5.26 -18.28 5.74
CA ILE A 170 4.11 -17.70 5.00
C ILE A 170 4.23 -16.19 5.00
N LYS A 171 4.57 -15.63 6.18
CA LYS A 171 4.75 -14.20 6.35
C LYS A 171 5.84 -13.63 5.43
N ASN A 172 6.91 -14.39 5.20
CA ASN A 172 8.02 -14.00 4.31
C ASN A 172 7.87 -14.43 2.84
N ALA A 173 6.90 -15.28 2.50
CA ALA A 173 6.79 -15.81 1.15
C ALA A 173 6.43 -14.74 0.11
N ALA A 174 5.63 -13.75 0.50
CA ALA A 174 5.23 -12.65 -0.39
C ALA A 174 6.42 -11.81 -0.88
N GLN A 175 7.28 -11.35 0.04
CA GLN A 175 8.54 -10.67 -0.29
C GLN A 175 9.39 -11.53 -1.25
N LYS A 176 9.60 -12.80 -0.92
CA LYS A 176 10.39 -13.71 -1.76
C LYS A 176 9.81 -13.87 -3.17
N ASN A 177 8.49 -14.03 -3.27
CA ASN A 177 7.81 -14.14 -4.55
C ASN A 177 7.85 -12.83 -5.35
N TYR A 178 7.95 -11.67 -4.70
CA TYR A 178 8.14 -10.38 -5.39
C TYR A 178 9.53 -10.24 -6.01
N HIS A 179 10.59 -10.68 -5.32
CA HIS A 179 11.96 -10.65 -5.82
C HIS A 179 12.32 -11.83 -6.76
N ASP A 180 11.43 -12.80 -6.95
CA ASP A 180 11.69 -13.97 -7.81
C ASP A 180 11.57 -13.65 -9.30
N ALA A 181 12.67 -13.76 -10.05
CA ALA A 181 12.72 -13.42 -11.48
C ALA A 181 11.64 -14.13 -12.35
N VAL A 182 11.26 -15.36 -12.00
CA VAL A 182 10.22 -16.11 -12.73
C VAL A 182 8.82 -15.60 -12.38
N ALA A 183 8.54 -15.34 -11.11
CA ALA A 183 7.30 -14.71 -10.66
C ALA A 183 7.16 -13.31 -11.27
N ILE A 184 8.26 -12.56 -11.34
CA ILE A 184 8.35 -11.25 -11.99
C ILE A 184 8.02 -11.33 -13.48
N ALA A 185 8.63 -12.25 -14.23
CA ALA A 185 8.35 -12.42 -15.65
C ALA A 185 6.87 -12.78 -15.90
N ARG A 186 6.25 -13.56 -14.99
CA ARG A 186 4.82 -13.87 -15.03
C ARG A 186 3.95 -12.65 -14.69
N LEU A 187 4.30 -11.89 -13.67
CA LEU A 187 3.58 -10.68 -13.27
C LEU A 187 3.60 -9.63 -14.40
N ARG A 188 4.77 -9.39 -15.00
CA ARG A 188 4.93 -8.52 -16.17
C ARG A 188 3.99 -8.92 -17.31
N LYS A 189 3.94 -10.22 -17.64
CA LYS A 189 3.03 -10.75 -18.67
C LYS A 189 1.54 -10.52 -18.33
N VAL A 190 1.15 -10.62 -17.07
CA VAL A 190 -0.23 -10.34 -16.62
C VAL A 190 -0.54 -8.84 -16.75
N MET A 191 0.36 -7.97 -16.28
CA MET A 191 0.19 -6.52 -16.38
C MET A 191 0.15 -6.03 -17.84
N GLU A 192 0.95 -6.62 -18.73
CA GLU A 192 0.88 -6.35 -20.18
C GLU A 192 -0.47 -6.75 -20.77
N ASN A 193 -1.05 -7.87 -20.31
CA ASN A 193 -2.37 -8.30 -20.75
C ASN A 193 -3.48 -7.40 -20.20
N GLU A 194 -3.36 -6.90 -18.97
CA GLU A 194 -4.29 -5.92 -18.40
C GLU A 194 -4.19 -4.57 -19.13
N LYS A 195 -2.98 -4.08 -19.45
CA LYS A 195 -2.79 -2.89 -20.29
C LYS A 195 -3.45 -3.07 -21.66
N LYS A 196 -3.27 -4.23 -22.31
CA LYS A 196 -3.95 -4.56 -23.57
C LYS A 196 -5.47 -4.63 -23.42
N HIS A 197 -5.96 -5.15 -22.29
CA HIS A 197 -7.39 -5.23 -22.01
C HIS A 197 -7.98 -3.83 -21.79
N GLN A 198 -7.31 -2.98 -21.02
CA GLN A 198 -7.68 -1.58 -20.81
C GLN A 198 -7.68 -0.81 -22.12
N GLN A 199 -6.61 -0.91 -22.93
CA GLN A 199 -6.54 -0.30 -24.26
C GLN A 199 -7.65 -0.80 -25.21
N ASN A 200 -8.04 -2.07 -25.11
CA ASN A 200 -9.16 -2.60 -25.88
C ASN A 200 -10.51 -2.08 -25.38
N VAL A 201 -10.69 -1.94 -24.06
CA VAL A 201 -11.88 -1.28 -23.48
C VAL A 201 -11.95 0.17 -23.94
N ASP A 202 -10.83 0.90 -23.91
CA ASP A 202 -10.73 2.28 -24.36
C ASP A 202 -11.03 2.39 -25.87
N LYS A 203 -10.56 1.46 -26.70
CA LYS A 203 -10.90 1.38 -28.14
C LYS A 203 -12.38 1.05 -28.40
N ILE A 204 -12.97 0.16 -27.61
CA ILE A 204 -14.40 -0.18 -27.73
C ILE A 204 -15.26 1.03 -27.36
N LEU A 205 -14.85 1.81 -26.35
CA LEU A 205 -15.51 3.06 -25.95
C LEU A 205 -15.28 4.20 -26.96
N ALA A 206 -14.12 4.26 -27.61
CA ALA A 206 -13.84 5.22 -28.68
C ALA A 206 -14.66 4.97 -29.96
N ASN A 207 -15.10 3.73 -30.21
CA ASN A 207 -15.90 3.36 -31.38
C ASN A 207 -17.42 3.55 -31.18
N SER A 208 -17.90 3.89 -29.99
CA SER A 208 -19.28 4.35 -29.82
C SER A 208 -19.38 5.83 -30.17
N SER A 209 -19.84 6.10 -31.39
CA SER A 209 -20.02 7.45 -31.93
C SER A 209 -21.12 8.23 -31.19
N SER A 210 -20.73 9.06 -30.22
CA SER A 210 -21.48 10.25 -29.83
C SER A 210 -20.56 11.21 -29.08
N SER A 211 -20.34 12.39 -29.68
CA SER A 211 -19.78 13.65 -29.14
C SER A 211 -18.56 13.58 -28.22
N GLU A 212 -17.53 14.33 -28.60
CA GLU A 212 -16.27 14.59 -27.90
C GLU A 212 -16.46 15.05 -26.43
N GLU A 213 -16.65 14.11 -25.52
CA GLU A 213 -16.22 14.22 -24.14
C GLU A 213 -15.06 13.25 -23.95
N LYS A 214 -13.84 13.77 -23.77
CA LYS A 214 -12.72 12.98 -23.23
C LYS A 214 -13.18 12.46 -21.86
N PHE A 215 -13.68 11.23 -21.80
CA PHE A 215 -14.02 10.57 -20.55
C PHE A 215 -12.73 10.48 -19.71
N SER A 216 -12.66 11.25 -18.62
CA SER A 216 -11.61 11.06 -17.64
C SER A 216 -11.74 9.65 -17.05
N LEU A 217 -10.62 8.95 -16.91
CA LEU A 217 -10.53 7.61 -16.32
C LEU A 217 -10.97 7.56 -14.84
N THR A 218 -11.26 8.71 -14.24
CA THR A 218 -11.93 8.86 -12.95
C THR A 218 -13.43 8.67 -13.11
N ALA A 219 -13.90 7.42 -13.00
CA ALA A 219 -15.32 7.14 -12.92
C ALA A 219 -15.96 7.94 -11.76
N LYS A 220 -16.84 8.91 -12.04
CA LYS A 220 -17.57 9.68 -11.00
C LYS A 220 -18.59 8.86 -10.20
N SER A 221 -18.51 7.53 -10.26
CA SER A 221 -19.43 6.62 -9.58
C SER A 221 -18.77 5.25 -9.32
N PRO A 222 -19.19 4.51 -8.29
CA PRO A 222 -18.62 3.19 -8.01
C PRO A 222 -18.84 2.20 -9.16
N LEU A 223 -17.88 1.31 -9.35
CA LEU A 223 -17.83 0.35 -10.44
C LEU A 223 -17.94 -1.08 -9.91
N CYS A 224 -18.60 -1.93 -10.70
CA CYS A 224 -18.60 -3.37 -10.48
C CYS A 224 -17.17 -3.90 -10.44
N LEU A 225 -16.81 -4.64 -9.38
CA LEU A 225 -15.50 -5.23 -9.17
C LEU A 225 -15.04 -6.10 -10.36
N HIS A 226 -15.99 -6.77 -11.02
CA HIS A 226 -15.68 -7.71 -12.12
C HIS A 226 -15.73 -7.05 -13.50
N CYS A 227 -16.85 -6.41 -13.86
CA CYS A 227 -17.04 -5.89 -15.23
C CYS A 227 -16.72 -4.41 -15.39
N ARG A 228 -16.30 -3.73 -14.32
CA ARG A 228 -15.94 -2.30 -14.28
C ARG A 228 -17.04 -1.33 -14.75
N ARG A 229 -18.27 -1.79 -14.99
CA ARG A 229 -19.42 -0.93 -15.29
C ARG A 229 -19.94 -0.27 -14.01
N PRO A 230 -20.55 0.93 -14.09
CA PRO A 230 -21.15 1.57 -12.93
C PRO A 230 -22.08 0.65 -12.14
N SER A 231 -21.96 0.67 -10.83
CA SER A 231 -22.77 -0.10 -9.90
C SER A 231 -23.00 0.61 -8.58
N LYS A 232 -24.19 0.42 -8.01
CA LYS A 232 -24.55 0.84 -6.65
C LYS A 232 -24.81 -0.34 -5.71
N ASN A 233 -24.78 -1.58 -6.23
CA ASN A 233 -25.15 -2.75 -5.44
C ASN A 233 -23.93 -3.29 -4.71
N LEU A 234 -23.95 -3.23 -3.39
CA LEU A 234 -22.94 -3.86 -2.56
C LEU A 234 -23.20 -5.37 -2.41
N CYS A 235 -22.12 -6.11 -2.21
CA CYS A 235 -22.22 -7.48 -1.70
C CYS A 235 -22.97 -7.48 -0.37
N LYS A 236 -24.05 -8.26 -0.28
CA LYS A 236 -24.88 -8.36 0.94
C LYS A 236 -24.15 -8.92 2.16
N SER A 237 -23.02 -9.60 1.94
CA SER A 237 -22.26 -10.25 3.02
C SER A 237 -21.22 -9.30 3.60
N CYS A 238 -20.31 -8.79 2.77
CA CYS A 238 -19.19 -7.98 3.26
C CYS A 238 -19.41 -6.48 3.17
N SER A 239 -20.37 -6.02 2.36
CA SER A 239 -20.54 -4.60 2.01
C SER A 239 -19.28 -3.92 1.46
N GLY A 240 -18.21 -4.66 1.16
CA GLY A 240 -16.90 -4.17 0.71
C GLY A 240 -16.68 -4.20 -0.80
N ALA A 241 -17.63 -4.74 -1.57
CA ALA A 241 -17.49 -4.93 -3.01
C ALA A 241 -18.75 -4.52 -3.76
N TYR A 242 -18.60 -3.82 -4.88
CA TYR A 242 -19.71 -3.49 -5.77
C TYR A 242 -19.87 -4.54 -6.87
N PHE A 243 -21.11 -4.93 -7.17
CA PHE A 243 -21.43 -5.86 -8.24
C PHE A 243 -22.51 -5.31 -9.15
N CYS A 244 -22.41 -5.60 -10.45
CA CYS A 244 -23.48 -5.32 -11.40
C CYS A 244 -24.79 -6.03 -10.98
N SER A 245 -25.95 -5.58 -11.49
CA SER A 245 -27.28 -6.18 -11.18
C SER A 245 -27.23 -7.73 -11.22
N PRO A 246 -27.90 -8.45 -10.29
CA PRO A 246 -27.92 -9.91 -10.24
C PRO A 246 -28.23 -10.60 -11.57
N GLN A 247 -29.03 -9.96 -12.43
CA GLN A 247 -29.39 -10.43 -13.78
C GLN A 247 -28.19 -10.72 -14.70
N ARG A 248 -27.02 -10.12 -14.42
CA ARG A 248 -25.81 -10.24 -15.25
C ARG A 248 -24.80 -11.25 -14.71
N GLY A 249 -25.08 -11.91 -13.58
CA GLY A 249 -24.21 -12.95 -13.04
C GLY A 249 -22.79 -12.51 -12.60
N CYS A 250 -22.42 -11.22 -12.62
CA CYS A 250 -21.06 -10.80 -12.22
C CYS A 250 -20.68 -11.30 -10.81
N ARG A 251 -21.67 -11.40 -9.91
CA ARG A 251 -21.49 -11.89 -8.54
C ARG A 251 -21.11 -13.38 -8.49
N SER A 252 -21.54 -14.20 -9.45
CA SER A 252 -21.20 -15.64 -9.50
C SER A 252 -19.86 -15.93 -10.17
N VAL A 253 -19.20 -14.92 -10.74
CA VAL A 253 -17.88 -15.06 -11.41
C VAL A 253 -16.74 -14.49 -10.54
N GLY A 254 -17.07 -13.79 -9.45
CA GLY A 254 -16.13 -13.04 -8.61
C GLY A 254 -15.29 -13.88 -7.65
N TRP A 255 -14.55 -14.88 -8.14
CA TRP A 255 -13.75 -15.78 -7.31
C TRP A 255 -12.74 -15.06 -6.39
N SER A 256 -12.13 -13.96 -6.84
CA SER A 256 -11.26 -13.12 -6.00
C SER A 256 -12.01 -12.54 -4.79
N HIS A 257 -13.27 -12.14 -4.99
CA HIS A 257 -14.13 -11.65 -3.91
C HIS A 257 -14.48 -12.79 -2.95
N ASP A 258 -14.80 -13.99 -3.39
CA ASP A 258 -15.17 -15.08 -2.48
C ASP A 258 -14.01 -15.47 -1.54
N CYS A 259 -12.78 -15.35 -2.04
CA CYS A 259 -11.57 -15.51 -1.23
C CYS A 259 -11.43 -14.39 -0.18
N GLN A 260 -11.87 -13.17 -0.47
CA GLN A 260 -11.66 -11.97 0.36
C GLN A 260 -12.90 -11.51 1.13
N CYS A 261 -14.08 -12.06 0.84
CA CYS A 261 -15.36 -11.53 1.28
C CYS A 261 -15.42 -11.37 2.80
N ARG A 262 -15.00 -12.41 3.53
CA ARG A 262 -14.93 -12.37 4.99
C ARG A 262 -13.93 -11.33 5.49
N THR A 263 -12.72 -11.29 4.91
CA THR A 263 -11.68 -10.31 5.26
C THR A 263 -12.16 -8.87 5.04
N TRP A 264 -12.80 -8.61 3.92
CA TRP A 264 -13.40 -7.31 3.63
C TRP A 264 -14.54 -6.96 4.58
N MET A 265 -15.31 -7.93 5.06
CA MET A 265 -16.32 -7.69 6.10
C MET A 265 -15.66 -7.18 7.40
N SER A 266 -14.56 -7.78 7.84
CA SER A 266 -13.77 -7.30 9.01
C SER A 266 -13.35 -5.85 8.82
N TYR A 267 -12.75 -5.53 7.67
CA TYR A 267 -12.32 -4.15 7.40
C TYR A 267 -13.49 -3.16 7.38
N VAL A 268 -14.58 -3.51 6.70
CA VAL A 268 -15.77 -2.65 6.62
C VAL A 268 -16.37 -2.41 8.00
N SER A 269 -16.35 -3.39 8.90
CA SER A 269 -16.88 -3.26 10.26
C SER A 269 -16.15 -2.20 11.09
N ARG A 270 -14.88 -1.93 10.78
CA ARG A 270 -14.04 -0.93 11.47
C ARG A 270 -14.17 0.48 10.91
N ARG A 271 -15.06 0.70 9.94
CA ARG A 271 -15.19 2.01 9.26
C ARG A 271 -15.40 3.15 10.27
N GLU A 272 -16.30 2.97 11.24
CA GLU A 272 -16.61 4.01 12.22
C GLU A 272 -15.40 4.36 13.10
N GLU A 273 -14.75 3.37 13.70
CA GLU A 273 -13.48 3.50 14.45
C GLU A 273 -12.43 4.26 13.63
N LEU A 274 -12.26 3.89 12.37
CA LEU A 274 -11.24 4.47 11.49
C LEU A 274 -11.57 5.88 11.00
N SER A 275 -12.85 6.27 11.00
CA SER A 275 -13.29 7.55 10.42
C SER A 275 -13.60 8.60 11.48
N THR A 276 -13.67 8.21 12.75
CA THR A 276 -14.06 9.10 13.86
C THR A 276 -12.86 9.73 14.55
N PHE A 277 -12.99 11.02 14.85
CA PHE A 277 -12.00 11.80 15.58
C PHE A 277 -12.73 12.62 16.63
N GLY A 278 -12.70 12.16 17.88
CA GLY A 278 -13.55 12.71 18.95
C GLY A 278 -13.24 14.16 19.35
N TYR A 279 -12.06 14.68 19.01
CA TYR A 279 -11.66 16.04 19.34
C TYR A 279 -12.17 17.10 18.35
N PHE A 280 -12.42 16.72 17.10
CA PHE A 280 -12.87 17.67 16.09
C PHE A 280 -14.31 18.11 16.34
N ASP A 281 -14.64 19.30 15.84
CA ASP A 281 -16.01 19.78 15.90
C ASP A 281 -16.95 18.82 15.14
N PRO A 282 -17.99 18.28 15.81
CA PRO A 282 -18.92 17.34 15.19
C PRO A 282 -19.59 17.88 13.92
N ASP A 283 -19.77 19.21 13.80
CA ASP A 283 -20.48 19.84 12.70
C ASP A 283 -19.79 19.63 11.35
N TRP A 284 -18.46 19.52 11.33
CA TRP A 284 -17.71 19.24 10.11
C TRP A 284 -17.27 17.78 10.02
N GLN A 285 -16.82 17.18 11.12
CA GLN A 285 -16.30 15.82 11.11
C GLN A 285 -17.37 14.80 10.70
N ALA A 286 -18.61 14.95 11.18
CA ALA A 286 -19.70 14.02 10.86
C ALA A 286 -20.08 14.04 9.37
N LYS A 287 -19.84 15.17 8.68
CA LYS A 287 -20.09 15.29 7.23
C LYS A 287 -19.07 14.49 6.44
N LEU A 288 -17.78 14.57 6.80
CA LEU A 288 -16.69 13.96 6.02
C LEU A 288 -16.65 12.43 6.05
N VAL A 289 -17.41 11.82 6.94
CA VAL A 289 -17.58 10.36 7.03
C VAL A 289 -18.84 9.86 6.33
N GLY A 290 -19.67 10.79 5.84
CA GLY A 290 -20.93 10.55 5.16
C GLY A 290 -20.78 9.66 3.92
N ARG A 291 -21.86 8.94 3.60
CA ARG A 291 -21.85 7.99 2.48
C ARG A 291 -21.65 8.69 1.14
N GLU A 292 -22.14 9.91 1.01
CA GLU A 292 -22.03 10.76 -0.16
C GLU A 292 -20.57 11.12 -0.49
N PHE A 293 -19.73 11.37 0.51
CA PHE A 293 -18.29 11.63 0.34
C PHE A 293 -17.54 10.38 -0.15
N GLN A 294 -18.09 9.18 0.12
CA GLN A 294 -17.54 7.91 -0.36
C GLN A 294 -17.93 7.59 -1.81
N LEU A 295 -18.82 8.37 -2.42
CA LEU A 295 -19.39 8.06 -3.75
C LEU A 295 -19.02 9.09 -4.82
N SER A 296 -18.72 10.33 -4.43
CA SER A 296 -18.32 11.43 -5.32
C SER A 296 -17.45 12.45 -4.56
N ASP A 297 -16.68 13.23 -5.30
CA ASP A 297 -15.93 14.38 -4.80
C ASP A 297 -16.81 15.63 -4.57
N ASP A 298 -18.00 15.70 -5.18
CA ASP A 298 -18.86 16.90 -5.14
C ASP A 298 -19.28 17.32 -3.72
N PRO A 299 -19.65 16.39 -2.82
CA PRO A 299 -19.95 16.74 -1.42
C PRO A 299 -18.74 17.36 -0.71
N TYR A 300 -17.53 16.89 -1.02
CA TYR A 300 -16.30 17.42 -0.44
C TYR A 300 -16.00 18.84 -0.92
N LYS A 301 -16.20 19.12 -2.21
CA LYS A 301 -16.12 20.47 -2.77
C LYS A 301 -17.11 21.43 -2.08
N LYS A 302 -18.38 21.03 -1.97
CA LYS A 302 -19.42 21.81 -1.27
C LYS A 302 -19.07 22.07 0.19
N PHE A 303 -18.56 21.05 0.87
CA PHE A 303 -18.08 21.15 2.24
C PHE A 303 -16.96 22.19 2.37
N LEU A 304 -15.90 22.08 1.57
CA LEU A 304 -14.77 23.00 1.60
C LEU A 304 -15.19 24.44 1.31
N ALA A 305 -16.04 24.66 0.29
CA ALA A 305 -16.59 25.98 -0.01
C ALA A 305 -17.32 26.58 1.22
N SER A 306 -18.09 25.77 1.96
CA SER A 306 -18.75 26.22 3.18
C SER A 306 -17.77 26.62 4.30
N GLN A 307 -16.69 25.85 4.49
CA GLN A 307 -15.66 26.15 5.50
C GLN A 307 -14.91 27.44 5.17
N MET A 308 -14.77 27.75 3.88
CA MET A 308 -14.11 28.94 3.37
C MET A 308 -15.04 30.14 3.20
N ASN A 309 -16.32 30.02 3.56
CA ASN A 309 -17.37 31.02 3.33
C ASN A 309 -17.45 31.50 1.86
N ILE A 310 -17.24 30.57 0.92
CA ILE A 310 -17.33 30.80 -0.52
C ILE A 310 -18.73 30.39 -0.97
N LYS A 311 -19.43 31.27 -1.69
CA LYS A 311 -20.73 30.93 -2.29
C LYS A 311 -20.51 29.92 -3.42
N CYS A 312 -20.96 28.68 -3.25
CA CYS A 312 -21.07 27.72 -4.36
C CYS A 312 -22.40 27.92 -5.11
N ASP A 313 -22.34 27.89 -6.43
CA ASP A 313 -23.45 27.57 -7.34
C ASP A 313 -23.71 26.05 -7.38
N GLU A 314 -24.71 25.59 -8.15
CA GLU A 314 -25.14 24.18 -8.18
C GLU A 314 -24.00 23.21 -8.56
N ASP A 315 -23.08 23.68 -9.42
CA ASP A 315 -21.91 22.95 -9.94
C ASP A 315 -20.60 23.20 -9.15
N CYS A 316 -20.62 24.11 -8.17
CA CYS A 316 -19.43 24.49 -7.38
C CYS A 316 -18.20 24.90 -8.23
N GLU A 317 -18.42 25.56 -9.38
CA GLU A 317 -17.32 26.10 -10.19
C GLU A 317 -16.57 27.23 -9.47
N VAL A 318 -17.18 27.83 -8.45
CA VAL A 318 -16.58 28.93 -7.67
C VAL A 318 -15.30 28.52 -6.92
N ILE A 319 -15.05 27.22 -6.69
CA ILE A 319 -13.75 26.79 -6.15
C ILE A 319 -12.60 27.12 -7.12
N TYR A 320 -12.84 27.17 -8.43
CA TYR A 320 -11.84 27.64 -9.40
C TYR A 320 -11.55 29.15 -9.28
N SER A 321 -12.39 29.91 -8.56
CA SER A 321 -12.12 31.31 -8.22
C SER A 321 -11.14 31.46 -7.05
N LEU A 322 -10.80 30.37 -6.34
CA LEU A 322 -9.70 30.40 -5.38
C LEU A 322 -8.41 30.80 -6.10
N SER A 323 -7.65 31.67 -5.42
CA SER A 323 -6.33 32.06 -5.89
C SER A 323 -5.49 30.82 -6.16
N MET A 324 -4.74 30.82 -7.27
CA MET A 324 -3.78 29.75 -7.61
C MET A 324 -2.73 29.53 -6.52
N SER A 325 -2.56 30.48 -5.59
CA SER A 325 -1.67 30.38 -4.44
C SER A 325 -2.24 29.60 -3.24
N SER A 326 -3.57 29.37 -3.19
CA SER A 326 -4.26 28.67 -2.09
C SER A 326 -4.10 27.15 -2.21
N TRP A 327 -3.78 26.50 -1.10
CA TRP A 327 -3.67 25.05 -0.94
C TRP A 327 -5.00 24.33 -1.07
N TRP A 328 -6.09 24.99 -0.71
CA TRP A 328 -7.42 24.40 -0.79
C TRP A 328 -7.84 24.11 -2.22
N ARG A 329 -7.34 24.90 -3.19
CA ARG A 329 -7.54 24.62 -4.62
C ARG A 329 -6.88 23.31 -5.03
N THR A 330 -5.62 23.12 -4.63
CA THR A 330 -4.91 21.86 -4.89
C THR A 330 -5.64 20.67 -4.26
N GLU A 331 -6.18 20.84 -3.05
CA GLU A 331 -6.90 19.78 -2.36
C GLU A 331 -8.22 19.40 -3.07
N THR A 332 -8.94 20.39 -3.62
CA THR A 332 -10.23 20.17 -4.29
C THR A 332 -10.16 19.55 -5.68
N ASP A 333 -9.01 19.66 -6.35
CA ASP A 333 -8.86 19.19 -7.73
C ASP A 333 -8.70 17.65 -7.83
N GLY A 334 -8.78 16.94 -6.69
CA GLY A 334 -8.80 15.49 -6.61
C GLY A 334 -7.43 14.82 -6.69
N TRP A 335 -7.38 13.56 -6.27
CA TRP A 335 -6.20 12.69 -6.30
C TRP A 335 -6.23 11.81 -7.57
N ALA A 336 -6.13 12.42 -8.75
CA ALA A 336 -6.28 11.68 -10.01
C ALA A 336 -4.98 11.04 -10.54
N GLY A 337 -3.91 10.99 -9.73
CA GLY A 337 -2.57 10.68 -10.20
C GLY A 337 -2.06 11.73 -11.20
N GLY A 338 -0.87 11.50 -11.74
CA GLY A 338 -0.11 12.46 -12.55
C GLY A 338 -0.74 13.18 -13.74
N ASP A 339 -1.88 12.70 -14.20
CA ASP A 339 -2.63 13.32 -15.30
C ASP A 339 -3.62 14.40 -14.79
N SER A 340 -3.61 14.73 -13.49
CA SER A 340 -4.49 15.78 -12.96
C SER A 340 -4.07 17.16 -13.49
N SER A 341 -5.05 17.91 -14.00
CA SER A 341 -4.83 19.32 -14.41
C SER A 341 -4.28 20.18 -13.28
N SER A 342 -4.50 19.77 -12.02
CA SER A 342 -4.03 20.47 -10.82
C SER A 342 -2.57 20.28 -10.48
N ALA A 343 -2.00 19.10 -10.76
CA ALA A 343 -0.56 18.88 -10.60
C ALA A 343 0.24 19.78 -11.54
N GLN A 344 -0.29 20.04 -12.74
CA GLN A 344 0.39 20.84 -13.77
C GLN A 344 0.21 22.36 -13.62
N GLN A 345 -0.87 22.81 -12.97
CA GLN A 345 -1.22 24.23 -12.88
C GLN A 345 -0.64 24.96 -11.66
N VAL A 346 -0.21 24.23 -10.62
CA VAL A 346 0.30 24.85 -9.41
C VAL A 346 1.82 25.02 -9.52
N ASP A 347 2.27 26.23 -9.27
CA ASP A 347 3.66 26.64 -9.47
C ASP A 347 4.31 26.99 -8.13
N ILE A 348 5.13 26.07 -7.63
CA ILE A 348 5.86 26.18 -6.37
C ILE A 348 6.76 27.43 -6.30
N THR A 349 7.16 27.98 -7.46
CA THR A 349 8.05 29.15 -7.54
C THR A 349 7.32 30.49 -7.36
N THR A 350 5.98 30.49 -7.42
CA THR A 350 5.18 31.73 -7.41
C THR A 350 4.51 32.05 -6.07
N ARG A 351 4.58 31.14 -5.09
CA ARG A 351 3.94 31.35 -3.79
C ARG A 351 4.73 32.36 -2.95
N LYS A 352 4.02 33.27 -2.27
CA LYS A 352 4.65 34.36 -1.49
C LYS A 352 4.62 34.16 0.03
N SER A 353 3.68 33.41 0.62
CA SER A 353 3.68 33.14 2.09
C SER A 353 2.82 31.96 2.57
N TYR A 354 3.10 31.48 3.79
CA TYR A 354 2.35 30.44 4.53
C TYR A 354 0.86 30.80 4.71
N LEU A 355 0.56 32.05 5.08
CA LEU A 355 -0.81 32.55 5.25
C LEU A 355 -1.59 32.56 3.92
N GLN A 356 -0.94 32.88 2.81
CA GLN A 356 -1.57 32.84 1.49
C GLN A 356 -1.94 31.41 1.07
N GLY A 357 -1.15 30.41 1.48
CA GLY A 357 -1.46 29.01 1.25
C GLY A 357 -2.78 28.60 1.91
N PHE A 358 -3.02 29.02 3.15
CA PHE A 358 -4.25 28.68 3.88
C PHE A 358 -5.46 29.58 3.58
N ALA A 359 -5.27 30.71 2.89
CA ALA A 359 -6.36 31.61 2.57
C ALA A 359 -7.48 30.88 1.81
N PRO A 360 -8.77 31.15 2.12
CA PRO A 360 -9.27 32.25 2.94
C PRO A 360 -9.52 31.92 4.42
N ILE A 361 -9.00 30.80 4.93
CA ILE A 361 -9.19 30.44 6.35
C ILE A 361 -8.58 31.52 7.26
N PRO A 362 -9.30 32.01 8.29
CA PRO A 362 -8.80 33.05 9.19
C PRO A 362 -7.57 32.59 9.97
N SER A 363 -6.66 33.52 10.28
CA SER A 363 -5.37 33.21 10.92
C SER A 363 -5.49 32.54 12.29
N GLU A 364 -6.57 32.81 13.03
CA GLU A 364 -6.84 32.21 14.34
C GLU A 364 -7.25 30.73 14.28
N TYR A 365 -7.53 30.22 13.08
CA TYR A 365 -7.76 28.80 12.82
C TYR A 365 -6.48 28.11 12.31
N LEU A 366 -5.39 28.84 12.11
CA LEU A 366 -4.17 28.30 11.52
C LEU A 366 -3.14 27.95 12.61
N PRO A 367 -2.29 26.93 12.37
CA PRO A 367 -1.11 26.71 13.19
C PRO A 367 -0.22 27.97 13.23
N PRO A 368 0.28 28.37 14.41
CA PRO A 368 1.23 29.47 14.56
C PRO A 368 2.50 29.21 13.75
N MET A 369 2.99 30.18 12.99
CA MET A 369 4.21 30.05 12.19
C MET A 369 5.47 30.25 13.05
N GLN A 370 5.62 29.44 14.10
CA GLN A 370 6.74 29.48 15.03
C GLN A 370 7.07 28.09 15.55
N ARG A 371 8.32 27.92 16.01
CA ARG A 371 8.77 26.70 16.68
C ARG A 371 7.97 26.49 17.98
N VAL A 372 7.67 25.23 18.28
CA VAL A 372 7.04 24.86 19.54
C VAL A 372 8.05 24.98 20.68
N CYS A 373 7.71 25.73 21.73
CA CYS A 373 8.51 25.90 22.94
C CYS A 373 8.00 25.03 24.08
N ASP A 374 8.77 24.88 25.17
CA ASP A 374 8.39 24.03 26.31
C ASP A 374 7.03 24.38 26.92
N GLN A 375 6.65 25.66 26.91
CA GLN A 375 5.35 26.11 27.41
C GLN A 375 4.18 25.58 26.58
N ASP A 376 4.37 25.40 25.27
CA ASP A 376 3.31 24.88 24.39
C ASP A 376 3.00 23.41 24.73
N TYR A 377 4.00 22.65 25.18
CA TYR A 377 3.83 21.24 25.55
C TYR A 377 3.06 21.03 26.85
N GLU A 378 2.89 22.09 27.66
CA GLU A 378 1.98 22.04 28.80
C GLU A 378 0.51 21.91 28.37
N ARG A 379 0.18 22.15 27.09
CA ARG A 379 -1.17 21.94 26.54
C ARG A 379 -1.49 20.47 26.26
N LEU A 380 -0.49 19.59 26.22
CA LEU A 380 -0.69 18.17 25.96
C LEU A 380 -1.24 17.44 27.19
N LEU A 381 -2.16 16.51 26.96
CA LEU A 381 -2.71 15.65 28.02
C LEU A 381 -1.67 14.63 28.52
N SER A 382 -0.79 14.18 27.61
CA SER A 382 0.30 13.26 27.93
C SER A 382 1.59 13.73 27.29
N LYS A 383 2.65 13.82 28.09
CA LYS A 383 3.99 14.20 27.62
C LYS A 383 4.75 12.93 27.28
N ASN A 384 4.67 12.52 26.02
CA ASN A 384 5.38 11.36 25.53
C ASN A 384 6.64 11.80 24.78
N THR A 385 7.72 11.07 24.97
CA THR A 385 8.99 11.31 24.27
C THR A 385 9.61 9.95 23.97
N ASN A 386 10.17 9.80 22.78
CA ASN A 386 10.89 8.58 22.40
C ASN A 386 12.27 8.54 23.07
N VAL A 387 13.00 7.44 22.88
CA VAL A 387 14.29 7.21 23.55
C VAL A 387 15.38 8.21 23.11
N VAL A 388 15.22 8.85 21.95
CA VAL A 388 16.14 9.86 21.42
C VAL A 388 15.69 11.30 21.71
N GLY A 389 14.72 11.49 22.62
CA GLY A 389 14.31 12.82 23.07
C GLY A 389 13.36 13.57 22.12
N LEU A 390 12.81 12.90 21.10
CA LEU A 390 11.78 13.47 20.23
C LEU A 390 10.41 13.27 20.86
N ARG A 391 9.62 14.34 20.90
CA ARG A 391 8.30 14.32 21.53
C ARG A 391 7.32 13.56 20.62
N ARG A 392 6.46 12.73 21.21
CA ARG A 392 5.51 11.87 20.50
C ARG A 392 4.12 12.50 20.54
N LEU A 393 3.56 12.78 19.36
CA LEU A 393 2.15 13.14 19.19
C LEU A 393 1.40 11.90 18.70
N LEU A 394 0.36 11.48 19.42
CA LEU A 394 -0.35 10.22 19.19
C LEU A 394 -1.67 10.42 18.44
N SER A 395 -2.09 11.67 18.22
CA SER A 395 -3.38 11.98 17.64
C SER A 395 -3.44 13.40 17.06
N TRP A 396 -4.47 13.66 16.24
CA TRP A 396 -4.82 15.02 15.84
C TRP A 396 -5.14 15.94 17.04
N GLU A 397 -5.71 15.39 18.13
CA GLU A 397 -5.94 16.14 19.35
C GLU A 397 -4.65 16.69 19.94
N ASP A 398 -3.60 15.85 20.03
CA ASP A 398 -2.30 16.29 20.53
C ASP A 398 -1.73 17.42 19.67
N TYR A 399 -1.79 17.28 18.34
CA TYR A 399 -1.31 18.32 17.43
C TYR A 399 -2.09 19.63 17.58
N TYR A 400 -3.43 19.58 17.61
CA TYR A 400 -4.26 20.78 17.72
C TYR A 400 -4.05 21.47 19.08
N ARG A 401 -3.98 20.71 20.17
CA ARG A 401 -3.69 21.27 21.50
C ARG A 401 -2.31 21.89 21.54
N LEU A 402 -1.29 21.20 21.04
CA LEU A 402 0.09 21.69 21.05
C LEU A 402 0.20 23.02 20.29
N ARG A 403 -0.42 23.08 19.11
CA ARG A 403 -0.35 24.23 18.21
C ARG A 403 -1.43 25.28 18.46
N ASP A 404 -2.22 25.14 19.52
CA ASP A 404 -3.29 26.09 19.87
C ASP A 404 -4.29 26.33 18.72
N ILE A 405 -4.67 25.24 18.05
CA ILE A 405 -5.59 25.24 16.92
C ILE A 405 -7.01 24.91 17.41
N PRO A 406 -8.03 25.74 17.09
CA PRO A 406 -9.41 25.44 17.43
C PRO A 406 -9.93 24.13 16.76
N PRO A 407 -10.75 23.31 17.44
CA PRO A 407 -11.36 22.10 16.88
C PRO A 407 -12.18 22.31 15.59
N GLN A 408 -12.66 23.53 15.35
CA GLN A 408 -13.39 23.93 14.15
C GLN A 408 -12.49 24.06 12.92
N SER A 409 -11.18 24.14 13.10
CA SER A 409 -10.24 24.35 12.00
C SER A 409 -10.11 23.11 11.10
N PRO A 410 -10.25 23.27 9.77
CA PRO A 410 -10.12 22.16 8.82
C PRO A 410 -8.66 21.81 8.48
N VAL A 411 -7.66 22.43 9.12
CA VAL A 411 -6.23 22.31 8.74
C VAL A 411 -5.70 20.88 8.76
N ALA A 412 -6.29 19.94 9.51
CA ALA A 412 -5.97 18.53 9.46
C ALA A 412 -6.11 17.92 8.05
N LEU A 413 -6.98 18.48 7.20
CA LEU A 413 -7.13 18.05 5.81
C LEU A 413 -5.86 18.30 4.97
N LEU A 414 -5.07 19.32 5.31
CA LEU A 414 -3.81 19.63 4.62
C LEU A 414 -2.59 19.16 5.41
N CYS A 415 -2.61 19.29 6.74
CA CYS A 415 -1.48 18.96 7.60
C CYS A 415 -1.15 17.46 7.63
N THR A 416 -1.96 16.58 7.04
CA THR A 416 -1.68 15.13 7.01
C THR A 416 -0.28 14.81 6.44
N PHE A 417 0.20 15.57 5.44
CA PHE A 417 1.49 15.32 4.80
C PHE A 417 2.69 15.58 5.73
N PRO A 418 2.90 16.80 6.26
CA PRO A 418 4.03 17.02 7.16
C PRO A 418 3.91 16.21 8.45
N LEU A 419 2.69 15.98 8.96
CA LEU A 419 2.52 15.23 10.20
C LEU A 419 2.79 13.73 10.00
N THR A 420 2.55 13.18 8.81
CA THR A 420 2.97 11.82 8.46
C THR A 420 4.49 11.71 8.43
N ILE A 421 5.21 12.69 7.87
CA ILE A 421 6.69 12.71 7.90
C ILE A 421 7.21 12.85 9.33
N TYR A 422 6.66 13.79 10.11
CA TYR A 422 7.02 13.96 11.51
C TYR A 422 6.82 12.66 12.30
N HIS A 423 5.66 12.02 12.16
CA HIS A 423 5.36 10.75 12.82
C HIS A 423 6.35 9.66 12.39
N ALA A 424 6.69 9.57 11.10
CA ALA A 424 7.68 8.62 10.60
C ALA A 424 9.06 8.83 11.24
N ILE A 425 9.53 10.08 11.36
CA ILE A 425 10.81 10.41 12.01
C ILE A 425 10.77 10.03 13.50
N VAL A 426 9.67 10.33 14.18
CA VAL A 426 9.55 10.14 15.63
C VAL A 426 9.41 8.66 16.01
N GLU A 427 8.63 7.88 15.26
CA GLU A 427 8.38 6.47 15.58
C GLU A 427 9.43 5.53 14.99
N TYR A 428 9.95 5.81 13.78
CA TYR A 428 10.84 4.89 13.06
C TYR A 428 12.24 5.45 12.80
N GLY A 429 12.52 6.67 13.27
CA GLY A 429 13.79 7.36 13.04
C GLY A 429 14.78 7.27 14.20
N GLU A 430 14.57 6.44 15.22
CA GLU A 430 15.44 6.42 16.42
C GLU A 430 16.92 6.20 16.08
N VAL A 431 17.23 5.16 15.30
CA VAL A 431 18.59 4.89 14.83
C VAL A 431 19.07 5.95 13.82
N PRO A 432 18.34 6.27 12.73
CA PRO A 432 18.68 7.37 11.81
C PRO A 432 19.03 8.70 12.49
N VAL A 433 18.21 9.14 13.44
CA VAL A 433 18.39 10.40 14.20
C VAL A 433 19.64 10.33 15.07
N THR A 434 19.89 9.19 15.72
CA THR A 434 21.09 8.97 16.53
C THR A 434 22.35 9.08 15.68
N VAL A 435 22.36 8.40 14.53
CA VAL A 435 23.48 8.42 13.57
C VAL A 435 23.71 9.84 13.04
N ALA A 436 22.66 10.55 12.62
CA ALA A 436 22.78 11.92 12.11
C ALA A 436 23.41 12.86 13.16
N ARG A 437 22.95 12.79 14.43
CA ARG A 437 23.53 13.54 15.55
C ARG A 437 24.99 13.18 15.83
N MET A 438 25.32 11.89 15.85
CA MET A 438 26.69 11.42 16.08
C MET A 438 27.66 11.91 15.00
N LEU A 439 27.21 11.87 13.75
CA LEU A 439 27.98 12.33 12.58
C LEU A 439 27.92 13.85 12.37
N ARG A 440 27.15 14.58 13.19
CA ARG A 440 26.94 16.03 13.10
C ARG A 440 26.55 16.48 11.69
N ARG A 441 25.68 15.71 11.04
CA ARG A 441 25.11 16.03 9.73
C ARG A 441 23.59 16.03 9.79
N PRO A 442 22.90 16.64 8.81
CA PRO A 442 21.45 16.53 8.73
C PRO A 442 20.99 15.07 8.62
N LEU A 443 19.83 14.78 9.22
CA LEU A 443 19.05 13.57 8.92
C LEU A 443 18.50 13.72 7.51
N ARG A 444 18.90 12.84 6.60
CA ARG A 444 18.54 12.89 5.18
C ARG A 444 17.36 11.98 4.89
N ILE A 445 16.28 12.58 4.39
CA ILE A 445 15.02 11.90 4.11
C ILE A 445 14.68 12.10 2.64
N HIS A 446 14.59 11.01 1.88
CA HIS A 446 14.07 11.06 0.52
C HIS A 446 12.56 10.81 0.55
N VAL A 447 11.78 11.78 0.08
CA VAL A 447 10.33 11.62 -0.11
C VAL A 447 10.08 11.24 -1.56
N VAL A 448 9.76 9.98 -1.81
CA VAL A 448 9.69 9.40 -3.15
C VAL A 448 8.24 9.28 -3.62
N GLY A 449 8.02 9.44 -4.92
CA GLY A 449 6.67 9.35 -5.51
C GLY A 449 5.83 10.58 -5.20
N THR A 450 6.49 11.72 -4.98
CA THR A 450 5.83 12.98 -4.65
C THR A 450 5.06 13.49 -5.87
N GLU A 451 3.81 13.88 -5.67
CA GLU A 451 2.98 14.46 -6.72
C GLU A 451 2.50 15.84 -6.24
N LYS A 452 1.24 15.92 -5.78
CA LYS A 452 0.66 17.17 -5.31
C LYS A 452 1.29 17.69 -4.02
N GLU A 453 2.06 16.88 -3.30
CA GLU A 453 2.72 17.31 -2.06
C GLU A 453 3.75 18.41 -2.31
N LEU A 454 4.31 18.48 -3.52
CA LEU A 454 5.12 19.61 -3.96
C LEU A 454 4.33 20.93 -3.91
N ASN A 455 3.01 20.90 -4.00
CA ASN A 455 2.22 22.12 -3.86
C ASN A 455 2.12 22.59 -2.41
N PHE A 456 2.53 21.79 -1.44
CA PHE A 456 2.48 22.10 -0.01
C PHE A 456 3.88 22.33 0.60
N LEU A 457 4.94 22.66 -0.18
CA LEU A 457 6.31 22.80 0.36
C LEU A 457 6.42 23.66 1.63
N ASP A 458 5.80 24.85 1.65
CA ASP A 458 5.81 25.73 2.83
C ASP A 458 5.11 25.11 4.05
N LEU A 459 4.16 24.19 3.85
CA LEU A 459 3.47 23.48 4.92
C LEU A 459 4.42 22.51 5.65
N PHE A 460 5.50 22.06 5.01
CA PHE A 460 6.51 21.21 5.65
C PHE A 460 7.36 21.95 6.68
N LYS A 461 7.25 23.29 6.80
CA LYS A 461 7.78 24.04 7.96
C LYS A 461 7.28 23.47 9.29
N GLU A 462 6.09 22.87 9.31
CA GLU A 462 5.55 22.16 10.47
C GLU A 462 6.50 21.08 11.00
N VAL A 463 7.19 20.34 10.13
CA VAL A 463 8.20 19.35 10.56
C VAL A 463 9.33 20.03 11.33
N GLY A 464 9.84 21.16 10.82
CA GLY A 464 10.90 21.93 11.46
C GLY A 464 10.45 22.55 12.79
N PHE A 465 9.21 23.02 12.88
CA PHE A 465 8.65 23.60 14.10
C PHE A 465 8.40 22.58 15.22
N LEU A 466 8.05 21.35 14.86
CA LEU A 466 7.78 20.27 15.81
C LEU A 466 9.05 19.53 16.28
N LEU A 467 10.06 19.43 15.42
CA LEU A 467 11.35 18.82 15.78
C LEU A 467 12.22 19.78 16.59
N PRO A 468 13.12 19.27 17.45
CA PRO A 468 14.01 20.11 18.24
C PRO A 468 15.08 20.77 17.34
N GLU A 469 15.58 21.92 17.77
CA GLU A 469 16.46 22.77 16.94
C GLU A 469 17.85 22.16 16.66
N ASP A 470 18.31 21.28 17.55
CA ASP A 470 19.57 20.56 17.43
C ASP A 470 19.52 19.47 16.35
N LEU A 471 18.33 18.99 15.99
CA LEU A 471 18.14 18.03 14.91
C LEU A 471 17.96 18.75 13.58
N LYS A 472 19.04 18.81 12.80
CA LYS A 472 19.00 19.28 11.40
C LYS A 472 18.38 18.18 10.53
N VAL A 473 17.44 18.56 9.68
CA VAL A 473 16.75 17.65 8.75
C VAL A 473 16.84 18.20 7.34
N GLU A 474 17.10 17.30 6.40
CA GLU A 474 17.07 17.58 4.99
C GLU A 474 16.06 16.66 4.30
N ILE A 475 14.98 17.24 3.79
CA ILE A 475 13.94 16.53 3.05
C ILE A 475 14.16 16.74 1.56
N ILE A 476 14.41 15.67 0.81
CA ILE A 476 14.56 15.70 -0.64
C ILE A 476 13.34 15.07 -1.29
N PHE A 477 12.50 15.89 -1.90
CA PHE A 477 11.38 15.40 -2.70
C PHE A 477 11.88 14.92 -4.06
N ILE A 478 11.58 13.66 -4.36
CA ILE A 478 11.90 13.02 -5.63
C ILE A 478 10.60 12.85 -6.39
N ALA A 479 10.49 13.60 -7.48
CA ALA A 479 9.30 13.66 -8.31
C ALA A 479 9.65 13.31 -9.75
N ARG A 480 8.79 12.52 -10.39
CA ARG A 480 8.93 12.23 -11.82
C ARG A 480 8.87 13.53 -12.62
N GLU A 481 9.66 13.60 -13.69
CA GLU A 481 9.78 14.83 -14.47
C GLU A 481 8.46 15.33 -15.06
N ASP A 482 7.57 14.42 -15.45
CA ASP A 482 6.25 14.76 -16.00
C ASP A 482 5.27 15.29 -14.95
N MET A 483 5.57 15.11 -13.66
CA MET A 483 4.78 15.56 -12.51
C MET A 483 5.26 16.90 -11.97
N LEU A 484 6.42 17.37 -12.43
CA LEU A 484 6.95 18.67 -12.06
C LEU A 484 6.12 19.79 -12.71
N PRO A 485 5.88 20.91 -12.00
CA PRO A 485 5.26 22.08 -12.59
C PRO A 485 6.00 22.53 -13.85
N THR A 486 5.26 22.96 -14.89
CA THR A 486 5.82 23.33 -16.21
C THR A 486 6.99 24.31 -16.11
N LYS A 487 6.92 25.30 -15.19
CA LYS A 487 8.03 26.25 -15.00
C LYS A 487 9.28 25.65 -14.40
N CYS A 488 9.14 24.64 -13.54
CA CYS A 488 10.28 23.87 -13.01
C CYS A 488 10.95 23.06 -14.13
N ARG A 489 10.15 22.52 -15.06
CA ARG A 489 10.65 21.80 -16.25
C ARG A 489 11.31 22.70 -17.29
N MET A 490 10.96 23.98 -17.36
CA MET A 490 11.58 24.92 -18.31
C MET A 490 12.93 25.45 -17.80
N ALA A 491 13.11 25.53 -16.47
CA ALA A 491 14.38 25.93 -15.85
C ALA A 491 15.51 24.92 -16.09
N THR A 492 15.19 23.62 -16.18
CA THR A 492 16.17 22.56 -16.51
C THR A 492 16.63 22.60 -17.96
N SER A 493 15.79 23.08 -18.88
CA SER A 493 16.14 23.25 -20.30
C SER A 493 16.91 24.54 -20.61
N ALA A 494 16.96 25.50 -19.68
CA ALA A 494 17.66 26.77 -19.85
C ALA A 494 19.06 26.79 -19.19
N SER A 495 19.33 25.84 -18.29
CA SER A 495 20.63 25.67 -17.61
C SER A 495 21.65 24.87 -18.45
N SER A 496 21.26 24.40 -19.63
CA SER A 496 22.15 23.77 -20.61
C SER A 496 22.97 24.76 -21.46
N ASP A 497 22.69 26.06 -21.39
CA ASP A 497 23.50 27.10 -22.02
C ASP A 497 24.42 27.72 -20.98
N GLY A 498 25.68 27.31 -21.01
CA GLY A 498 26.68 27.55 -19.97
C GLY A 498 26.96 29.03 -19.69
N ASP A 499 26.91 29.37 -18.40
CA ASP A 499 27.81 30.30 -17.72
C ASP A 499 27.67 30.05 -16.20
N GLY A 500 28.40 29.05 -15.71
CA GLY A 500 28.33 28.59 -14.32
C GLY A 500 29.22 29.41 -13.37
N ASP A 501 28.60 30.19 -12.50
CA ASP A 501 29.17 30.53 -11.19
C ASP A 501 29.01 29.30 -10.29
N GLY A 502 30.14 28.68 -9.93
CA GLY A 502 30.25 27.29 -9.47
C GLY A 502 29.72 26.98 -8.06
N ASN A 503 28.46 27.31 -7.77
CA ASN A 503 27.85 27.07 -6.46
C ASN A 503 26.43 26.45 -6.49
N ASN A 504 25.90 26.12 -7.68
CA ASN A 504 24.66 25.36 -7.81
C ASN A 504 24.98 23.87 -8.07
N ASP A 505 24.49 22.99 -7.20
CA ASP A 505 24.42 21.55 -7.48
C ASP A 505 23.35 21.37 -8.57
N ASP A 506 23.78 21.27 -9.83
CA ASP A 506 22.96 21.26 -11.06
C ASP A 506 21.80 20.23 -11.07
N ARG A 507 21.73 19.35 -10.09
CA ARG A 507 20.68 18.34 -9.90
C ARG A 507 19.43 18.85 -9.17
N PHE A 508 19.56 19.90 -8.37
CA PHE A 508 18.44 20.44 -7.60
C PHE A 508 17.64 21.45 -8.42
N LEU A 509 16.36 21.15 -8.62
CA LEU A 509 15.41 22.09 -9.21
C LEU A 509 15.10 23.25 -8.27
N LEU A 510 15.11 22.95 -6.98
CA LEU A 510 14.84 23.88 -5.90
C LEU A 510 15.55 23.37 -4.65
N ARG A 511 16.18 24.27 -3.90
CA ARG A 511 16.66 24.00 -2.54
C ARG A 511 16.40 25.24 -1.67
N VAL A 512 15.63 25.06 -0.60
CA VAL A 512 15.14 26.16 0.24
C VAL A 512 15.31 25.82 1.70
N GLU A 513 15.88 26.76 2.46
CA GLU A 513 15.85 26.72 3.92
C GLU A 513 14.43 27.10 4.40
N MET A 514 13.75 26.15 5.05
CA MET A 514 12.37 26.33 5.49
C MET A 514 12.32 26.89 6.91
N THR A 515 13.18 26.38 7.79
CA THR A 515 13.37 26.84 9.19
C THR A 515 14.83 26.63 9.58
N THR A 516 15.24 27.11 10.76
CA THR A 516 16.63 26.99 11.25
C THR A 516 17.16 25.55 11.31
N ASN A 517 16.30 24.54 11.30
CA ASN A 517 16.67 23.13 11.35
C ASN A 517 16.11 22.29 10.19
N LEU A 518 15.49 22.90 9.17
CA LEU A 518 14.90 22.17 8.05
C LEU A 518 15.27 22.80 6.71
N THR A 519 15.89 21.99 5.86
CA THR A 519 16.09 22.29 4.44
C THR A 519 15.25 21.35 3.59
N VAL A 520 14.66 21.88 2.52
CA VAL A 520 13.88 21.12 1.55
C VAL A 520 14.52 21.26 0.17
N GLY A 521 14.74 20.14 -0.49
CA GLY A 521 15.20 20.06 -1.87
C GLY A 521 14.18 19.35 -2.77
N VAL A 522 14.18 19.66 -4.06
CA VAL A 522 13.39 18.98 -5.09
C VAL A 522 14.31 18.51 -6.21
N VAL A 523 14.22 17.22 -6.54
CA VAL A 523 14.97 16.56 -7.62
C VAL A 523 13.99 15.89 -8.57
N GLY A 524 14.21 16.09 -9.86
CA GLY A 524 13.46 15.42 -10.93
C GLY A 524 14.02 14.02 -11.21
N GLY A 525 13.15 13.02 -11.35
CA GLY A 525 13.51 11.68 -11.78
C GLY A 525 12.83 10.56 -10.98
N THR A 526 13.30 9.34 -11.19
CA THR A 526 12.88 8.15 -10.44
C THR A 526 14.10 7.35 -10.00
N TYR A 527 14.00 6.55 -8.94
CA TYR A 527 15.09 5.65 -8.57
C TYR A 527 15.40 4.68 -9.71
N ALA A 528 16.70 4.54 -10.02
CA ALA A 528 17.18 3.70 -11.11
C ALA A 528 16.71 2.24 -10.98
N GLY A 529 16.17 1.70 -12.08
CA GLY A 529 15.92 0.27 -12.27
C GLY A 529 16.96 -0.36 -13.20
N GLU A 530 16.74 -1.61 -13.64
CA GLU A 530 17.64 -2.32 -14.58
C GLU A 530 17.77 -1.62 -15.96
N SER A 531 16.86 -0.69 -16.30
CA SER A 531 16.95 0.15 -17.50
C SER A 531 17.52 1.52 -17.15
N ILE A 532 18.74 1.79 -17.63
CA ILE A 532 19.37 3.11 -17.58
C ILE A 532 18.73 3.94 -18.70
N ASP A 533 17.80 4.82 -18.33
CA ASP A 533 17.44 5.99 -19.13
C ASP A 533 17.87 7.28 -18.41
N ASP A 534 17.91 8.39 -19.13
CA ASP A 534 18.39 9.69 -18.63
C ASP A 534 17.53 10.27 -17.48
N THR A 535 16.40 9.63 -17.11
CA THR A 535 15.50 10.05 -16.03
C THR A 535 15.68 9.26 -14.73
N THR A 536 16.68 8.37 -14.70
CA THR A 536 17.01 7.53 -13.54
C THR A 536 18.01 8.18 -12.59
N LEU A 537 17.75 8.04 -11.29
CA LEU A 537 18.56 8.57 -10.20
C LEU A 537 19.23 7.41 -9.44
N ASP A 538 20.54 7.48 -9.24
CA ASP A 538 21.21 6.70 -8.20
C ASP A 538 20.65 7.15 -6.85
N PRO A 539 19.96 6.31 -6.06
CA PRO A 539 19.39 6.70 -4.77
C PRO A 539 20.42 7.27 -3.77
N ASN A 540 21.72 7.00 -3.98
CA ASN A 540 22.82 7.52 -3.17
C ASN A 540 23.40 8.84 -3.71
N PHE A 541 22.71 9.52 -4.64
CA PHE A 541 23.20 10.76 -5.23
C PHE A 541 23.63 11.76 -4.14
N ASP A 542 24.80 12.36 -4.37
CA ASP A 542 25.36 13.27 -3.38
C ASP A 542 24.55 14.58 -3.30
N CYS A 543 23.90 14.79 -2.17
CA CYS A 543 23.31 16.08 -1.81
C CYS A 543 24.11 16.84 -0.73
N GLY A 544 25.36 16.45 -0.47
CA GLY A 544 26.30 17.08 0.47
C GLY A 544 26.43 16.42 1.85
N SER A 545 25.74 15.29 2.11
CA SER A 545 25.76 14.59 3.41
C SER A 545 25.57 13.06 3.34
N GLY A 546 25.76 12.44 2.17
CA GLY A 546 25.73 10.97 1.98
C GLY A 546 24.42 10.37 1.44
N PRO A 547 24.22 9.04 1.53
CA PRO A 547 22.96 8.40 1.11
C PRO A 547 21.78 8.79 2.05
N PRO A 548 20.52 8.51 1.68
CA PRO A 548 19.38 8.74 2.56
C PRO A 548 19.46 7.87 3.81
N ASP A 549 19.08 8.42 4.96
CA ASP A 549 18.87 7.65 6.19
C ASP A 549 17.47 7.02 6.20
N MET A 550 16.51 7.76 5.63
CA MET A 550 15.12 7.34 5.54
C MET A 550 14.57 7.58 4.14
N ILE A 551 13.72 6.67 3.68
CA ILE A 551 12.88 6.85 2.49
C ILE A 551 11.44 6.89 2.96
N ILE A 552 10.70 7.93 2.60
CA ILE A 552 9.28 8.06 2.90
C ILE A 552 8.50 8.11 1.61
N ALA A 553 7.41 7.36 1.51
CA ALA A 553 6.49 7.45 0.38
C ALA A 553 5.04 7.44 0.86
N MET A 554 4.33 8.50 0.53
CA MET A 554 2.94 8.71 0.95
C MET A 554 1.98 8.13 -0.08
N ASN A 555 0.95 7.41 0.37
CA ASN A 555 -0.05 6.77 -0.49
C ASN A 555 0.58 5.95 -1.64
N ALA A 556 1.70 5.29 -1.36
CA ALA A 556 2.63 4.81 -2.38
C ALA A 556 1.98 3.82 -3.37
N GLY A 557 1.07 2.96 -2.88
CA GLY A 557 0.42 1.96 -3.72
C GLY A 557 1.44 1.04 -4.41
N LEU A 558 2.37 0.46 -3.64
CA LEU A 558 3.53 -0.28 -4.15
C LEU A 558 3.17 -1.42 -5.14
N TYR A 559 1.98 -2.01 -5.01
CA TYR A 559 1.48 -3.04 -5.95
C TYR A 559 0.88 -2.48 -7.24
N ALA A 560 0.50 -1.21 -7.26
CA ALA A 560 -0.19 -0.60 -8.39
C ALA A 560 0.77 -0.20 -9.52
N TYR A 561 2.03 0.12 -9.21
CA TYR A 561 2.99 0.65 -10.18
C TYR A 561 4.33 -0.07 -10.12
N GLU A 562 4.78 -0.61 -11.25
CA GLU A 562 6.07 -1.31 -11.39
C GLU A 562 7.27 -0.39 -11.10
N SER A 563 7.11 0.93 -11.24
CA SER A 563 8.13 1.93 -10.94
C SER A 563 8.60 1.93 -9.48
N TRP A 564 7.79 1.41 -8.55
CA TRP A 564 8.19 1.27 -7.14
C TRP A 564 9.24 0.20 -6.90
N ARG A 565 9.43 -0.71 -7.86
CA ARG A 565 10.34 -1.84 -7.72
C ARG A 565 11.76 -1.40 -7.39
N SER A 566 12.28 -0.34 -8.01
CA SER A 566 13.63 0.16 -7.72
C SER A 566 13.77 0.65 -6.28
N VAL A 567 12.74 1.26 -5.71
CA VAL A 567 12.70 1.67 -4.30
C VAL A 567 12.74 0.45 -3.37
N ILE A 568 11.93 -0.56 -3.67
CA ILE A 568 11.88 -1.79 -2.86
C ILE A 568 13.18 -2.58 -2.97
N ASP A 569 13.76 -2.66 -4.17
CA ASP A 569 15.04 -3.33 -4.40
C ASP A 569 16.20 -2.60 -3.72
N TYR A 570 16.21 -1.27 -3.75
CA TYR A 570 17.18 -0.47 -3.00
C TYR A 570 17.10 -0.76 -1.49
N LEU A 571 15.90 -0.72 -0.89
CA LEU A 571 15.70 -1.05 0.53
C LEU A 571 16.01 -2.52 0.85
N TYR A 572 15.82 -3.42 -0.11
CA TYR A 572 16.18 -4.82 0.06
C TYR A 572 17.70 -4.98 0.23
N HIS A 573 18.50 -4.25 -0.56
CA HIS A 573 19.96 -4.31 -0.52
C HIS A 573 20.60 -3.36 0.53
N ASN A 574 19.89 -2.32 0.98
CA ASN A 574 20.40 -1.32 1.92
C ASN A 574 19.66 -1.37 3.25
N LYS A 575 19.95 -2.39 4.06
CA LYS A 575 19.31 -2.61 5.39
C LYS A 575 19.58 -1.50 6.41
N GLY A 576 20.58 -0.66 6.16
CA GLY A 576 20.86 0.54 6.95
C GLY A 576 19.88 1.70 6.72
N VAL A 577 19.05 1.64 5.67
CA VAL A 577 18.08 2.69 5.33
C VAL A 577 16.68 2.25 5.75
N VAL A 578 15.99 3.10 6.52
CA VAL A 578 14.61 2.86 6.97
C VAL A 578 13.62 3.33 5.91
N GLY A 579 12.73 2.44 5.46
CA GLY A 579 11.68 2.79 4.51
C GLY A 579 10.33 2.92 5.21
N VAL A 580 9.68 4.08 5.18
CA VAL A 580 8.36 4.30 5.80
C VAL A 580 7.34 4.64 4.72
N PHE A 581 6.25 3.90 4.68
CA PHE A 581 5.27 3.99 3.60
C PHE A 581 3.87 4.15 4.15
N SER A 582 3.03 4.91 3.47
CA SER A 582 1.59 4.95 3.76
C SER A 582 0.74 4.43 2.59
N ASP A 583 -0.48 3.97 2.93
CA ASP A 583 -1.48 3.53 1.96
C ASP A 583 -2.88 4.01 2.39
N TYR A 584 -3.81 4.07 1.44
CA TYR A 584 -5.14 4.58 1.64
C TYR A 584 -5.98 3.70 2.57
N ASN A 585 -5.88 2.38 2.39
CA ASN A 585 -6.68 1.39 3.12
C ASN A 585 -5.83 0.23 3.62
N GLU A 586 -6.29 -0.39 4.70
CA GLU A 586 -5.58 -1.45 5.41
C GLU A 586 -5.29 -2.67 4.52
N TYR A 587 -6.24 -3.03 3.64
CA TYR A 587 -6.07 -4.18 2.74
C TYR A 587 -4.93 -3.96 1.74
N SER A 588 -4.86 -2.77 1.13
CA SER A 588 -3.77 -2.40 0.22
C SER A 588 -2.46 -2.29 0.98
N GLY A 589 -2.45 -1.56 2.10
CA GLY A 589 -1.28 -1.39 2.96
C GLY A 589 -0.69 -2.72 3.41
N TYR A 590 -1.53 -3.70 3.75
CA TYR A 590 -1.08 -5.05 4.10
C TYR A 590 -0.34 -5.77 2.99
N ASN A 591 -0.91 -5.72 1.77
CA ASN A 591 -0.25 -6.31 0.62
C ASN A 591 1.09 -5.61 0.42
N CYS A 592 1.12 -4.28 0.33
CA CYS A 592 2.33 -3.48 0.17
C CYS A 592 3.38 -3.78 1.25
N ALA A 593 2.98 -3.85 2.52
CA ALA A 593 3.84 -4.20 3.64
C ALA A 593 4.51 -5.58 3.50
N SER A 594 3.82 -6.53 2.85
CA SER A 594 4.34 -7.87 2.60
C SER A 594 5.57 -7.93 1.70
N LEU A 595 5.86 -6.86 0.95
CA LEU A 595 7.10 -6.71 0.18
C LEU A 595 8.33 -6.49 1.08
N GLY A 596 8.14 -6.01 2.31
CA GLY A 596 9.19 -5.83 3.31
C GLY A 596 9.46 -7.08 4.15
N GLY A 597 8.61 -8.11 4.03
CA GLY A 597 8.70 -9.36 4.78
C GLY A 597 7.82 -9.36 6.04
N ALA A 598 8.02 -10.35 6.91
CA ALA A 598 7.17 -10.58 8.08
C ALA A 598 7.13 -9.40 9.05
N ALA A 599 8.29 -8.81 9.37
CA ALA A 599 8.38 -7.67 10.28
C ALA A 599 7.55 -6.49 9.74
N SER A 600 7.73 -6.13 8.48
CA SER A 600 6.96 -5.07 7.82
C SER A 600 5.46 -5.34 7.78
N ARG A 601 5.03 -6.60 7.59
CA ARG A 601 3.59 -6.96 7.64
C ARG A 601 2.97 -6.69 9.00
N GLU A 602 3.70 -7.00 10.07
CA GLU A 602 3.23 -6.79 11.44
C GLU A 602 3.34 -5.33 11.88
N SER A 603 4.23 -4.56 11.25
CA SER A 603 4.36 -3.13 11.52
C SER A 603 3.20 -2.29 10.98
N LEU A 604 2.32 -2.85 10.14
CA LEU A 604 1.21 -2.11 9.55
C LEU A 604 0.23 -1.64 10.64
N CYS A 605 0.09 -0.33 10.79
CA CYS A 605 -0.82 0.28 11.74
C CYS A 605 -1.57 1.47 11.12
N ILE A 606 -2.53 2.01 11.86
CA ILE A 606 -3.24 3.23 11.48
C ILE A 606 -2.30 4.40 11.65
N ASN A 607 -2.22 5.29 10.65
CA ASN A 607 -1.56 6.56 10.83
C ASN A 607 -2.43 7.49 11.71
N PRO A 608 -1.95 7.96 12.87
CA PRO A 608 -2.71 8.87 13.72
C PRO A 608 -3.03 10.20 13.04
N PHE A 609 -2.24 10.59 12.04
CA PHE A 609 -2.40 11.82 11.24
C PHE A 609 -2.94 11.56 9.84
N ARG A 610 -3.64 10.45 9.63
CA ARG A 610 -4.43 10.24 8.41
C ARG A 610 -5.41 11.39 8.20
N GLN A 611 -5.67 11.73 6.95
CA GLN A 611 -6.58 12.80 6.60
C GLN A 611 -8.01 12.50 7.11
N PRO A 612 -8.70 13.44 7.76
CA PRO A 612 -10.06 13.22 8.30
C PRO A 612 -11.17 13.26 7.23
N LEU A 613 -10.85 12.86 6.00
CA LEU A 613 -11.77 12.72 4.87
C LEU A 613 -11.86 11.25 4.48
N SER A 614 -13.08 10.69 4.49
CA SER A 614 -13.30 9.39 3.84
C SER A 614 -13.29 9.58 2.32
N LEU A 615 -12.29 9.03 1.64
CA LEU A 615 -12.12 9.21 0.19
C LEU A 615 -13.17 8.42 -0.62
N PRO A 616 -13.51 8.88 -1.84
CA PRO A 616 -14.46 8.20 -2.71
C PRO A 616 -13.95 6.87 -3.25
N VAL A 617 -14.84 5.88 -3.27
CA VAL A 617 -14.53 4.51 -3.64
C VAL A 617 -15.04 4.20 -5.05
N TYR A 618 -14.12 3.96 -5.98
CA TYR A 618 -14.50 3.60 -7.34
C TYR A 618 -14.64 2.10 -7.59
N SER A 619 -14.07 1.20 -6.76
CA SER A 619 -14.19 -0.25 -7.02
C SER A 619 -14.31 -1.17 -5.79
N MET A 620 -13.85 -0.75 -4.60
CA MET A 620 -13.89 -1.56 -3.37
C MET A 620 -14.30 -0.72 -2.16
N ASN A 621 -15.45 -1.00 -1.56
CA ASN A 621 -16.04 -0.22 -0.47
C ASN A 621 -15.36 -0.45 0.89
N LEU A 622 -14.04 -0.33 0.94
CA LEU A 622 -13.24 -0.41 2.16
C LEU A 622 -13.07 0.98 2.79
N PRO A 623 -12.80 1.09 4.11
CA PRO A 623 -12.43 2.35 4.73
C PRO A 623 -11.12 2.84 4.11
N GLN A 624 -11.08 4.08 3.64
CA GLN A 624 -9.92 4.64 2.96
C GLN A 624 -9.79 6.14 3.22
N PHE A 625 -8.55 6.57 3.46
CA PHE A 625 -8.18 7.92 3.85
C PHE A 625 -6.84 8.24 3.23
N SER A 626 -6.57 9.50 2.90
CA SER A 626 -5.21 9.87 2.53
C SER A 626 -4.28 9.63 3.73
N ASN A 627 -3.14 8.98 3.46
CA ASN A 627 -2.18 8.51 4.45
C ASN A 627 -2.83 7.68 5.56
N GLY A 628 -3.80 6.82 5.22
CA GLY A 628 -4.63 6.08 6.18
C GLY A 628 -3.86 5.13 7.11
N PHE A 629 -2.96 4.36 6.53
CA PHE A 629 -2.22 3.30 7.21
C PHE A 629 -0.74 3.44 6.90
N ILE A 630 0.12 3.13 7.87
CA ILE A 630 1.57 3.26 7.76
C ILE A 630 2.25 1.91 8.06
N TYR A 631 3.35 1.63 7.37
CA TYR A 631 4.17 0.43 7.58
C TYR A 631 5.64 0.75 7.29
N VAL A 632 6.55 -0.04 7.86
CA VAL A 632 7.99 0.23 7.85
C VAL A 632 8.78 -0.97 7.33
N PHE A 633 9.80 -0.67 6.52
CA PHE A 633 10.77 -1.61 5.96
C PHE A 633 12.10 -1.33 6.63
N ASN A 634 12.82 -2.39 6.98
CA ASN A 634 14.08 -2.30 7.71
C ASN A 634 13.94 -1.45 8.98
N GLU A 635 12.90 -1.69 9.78
CA GLU A 635 12.77 -1.08 11.10
C GLU A 635 14.02 -1.38 11.94
N GLN A 636 14.51 -0.37 12.65
CA GLN A 636 15.74 -0.42 13.43
C GLN A 636 15.45 0.01 14.85
N GLU A 637 15.96 -0.76 15.81
CA GLU A 637 15.89 -0.46 17.23
C GLU A 637 17.30 -0.15 17.75
N LEU A 638 17.38 0.66 18.80
CA LEU A 638 18.64 0.91 19.50
C LEU A 638 18.90 -0.24 20.48
N ASP A 639 20.07 -0.88 20.36
CA ASP A 639 20.54 -1.94 21.28
C ASP A 639 20.93 -1.40 22.68
#